data_AF-A0A397H569-F1
#
_entry.id   AF-A0A397H569-F1
#
_cell.length_a   1.000
_cell.length_b   1.000
_cell.length_c   1.000
_cell.angle_alpha   90.00
_cell.angle_beta   90.00
_cell.angle_gamma   90.00
#
_symmetry.space_group_name_H-M   'P 1'
#
loop_
_entity.id
_entity.type
_entity.pdbx_description
1 polymer ?
#
loop_
_entity_poly.entity_id
_entity_poly.type
_entity_poly.pdbx_seq_one_letter_code
_entity_poly.pdbx_strand_id
1 'polypeptide(L)'
;MATILQTRLLGDVRGKTHDGVSQFLGIQYATLKDRFADAELVEQREGSILDASKDGPTALSPSFGCDFELGHIQHTLPKKELPQSDLNCLNLNITIPAGTTAASKLPVFLFIHGGGLVLGANSWPQFDYARFVKLSVEKNLPIVAVSMNYRLGAFGFLTSDELRRAGYKANNGLRDQKVAMKWVQKHIADFGGDPDNVTLAGMSAGGACVTYHLDSDEQLFKRAIVMSGTCLLIQPLPYDVHEQNYQQAIAALELADVSPEERIKALLEIPGEDLVAKIPPAVLAVPAIDGVMVSSAVTYAQVADKGSNFPGGKKWCEDLMIGDAQMDASIMAFLMSHTKKDCASKFVTAMNTVLSSKSDVTQQILDKYNITKDMTDDEAFPSILNYINDIAFFAPVLTFAKGWKNDVYVYYFNEGNPWDGPWKDRASHILDLAYLFQNFREFMGQDQQQLAITFAEDLFKFCHGMKPWPAIAQNDVEAGFTARVYGPAPNVGQVNGPYKEGSLRRSVLFDHADQVSLDEFAKDSVPIGYILWSLLLEYPHAISAVQLNLIFAMVLGSLLSKHGKKPKRPVLLELRSSKVFVIFVVSFATFTDILLYGLIVPVTPTALHERVGLSEDDEQSWTSILLALYGAALLAASREFDHPSPPNYIVTILLTFSSNSAISGYLADRIESRRWPLLIGLVALGASTALLCVGTTLGLWIAGRLFQGASAAVVWTVGLALLVDTIEKEALGEAMGYAAMGITLGTMTGPLLGGVIYENGGYYAVFGLAFGIIGFDIFLRLVLIERKDALKWLHTAKSTEPVDNPTEKQPTDGRVILPLPTDECDSNSRNEHDAASNPTPRDDTIWDANQHMPRKRRFGAVATLLASDRMLVTLWAYFIVSVALTSLDSVLPLFVQDTFGWKQTAQGLIFIPVSVPHLLDPLFGYINDKFPQARRFVAAGALLTTVPLFVLLRLVTTNSMNHKVVLCVLLALIGLCLAFLIPPLFVEASYVVQEKEAESPGVFGKGGAMALAYGILNSAFAAGSIVGPFLAGFIRESAGWGTMTWVLGLLTGVSAIPILLFLGGRIWKPTERHAESQSA
;
A
#
# COMPACT_ATOMS: atom_id res chain seq x y z
N MET A 1 -9.05 14.03 -34.81
CA MET A 1 -10.23 13.86 -35.69
C MET A 1 -10.68 12.40 -35.63
N ALA A 2 -11.97 12.11 -35.78
CA ALA A 2 -12.43 10.73 -35.91
C ALA A 2 -11.96 10.16 -37.27
N THR A 3 -11.55 8.89 -37.29
CA THR A 3 -11.23 8.15 -38.52
C THR A 3 -12.07 6.88 -38.58
N ILE A 4 -12.41 6.42 -39.77
CA ILE A 4 -13.15 5.18 -39.98
C ILE A 4 -12.33 4.31 -40.92
N LEU A 5 -12.03 3.09 -40.49
CA LEU A 5 -11.36 2.06 -41.26
C LEU A 5 -12.37 0.98 -41.62
N GLN A 6 -12.54 0.70 -42.91
CA GLN A 6 -13.39 -0.39 -43.35
C GLN A 6 -12.63 -1.70 -43.25
N THR A 7 -13.15 -2.67 -42.52
CA THR A 7 -12.55 -4.00 -42.38
C THR A 7 -13.46 -5.06 -42.97
N ARG A 8 -12.90 -6.20 -43.36
CA ARG A 8 -13.63 -7.30 -43.98
C ARG A 8 -14.50 -8.06 -43.00
N LEU A 9 -14.03 -8.21 -41.75
CA LEU A 9 -14.64 -9.11 -40.76
C LEU A 9 -15.06 -8.40 -39.46
N LEU A 10 -14.65 -7.15 -39.21
CA LEU A 10 -14.95 -6.43 -37.95
C LEU A 10 -15.98 -5.29 -38.13
N GLY A 11 -16.42 -5.04 -39.36
CA GLY A 11 -17.24 -3.88 -39.74
C GLY A 11 -16.40 -2.59 -39.89
N ASP A 12 -17.04 -1.43 -39.83
CA ASP A 12 -16.37 -0.14 -39.84
C ASP A 12 -15.74 0.13 -38.47
N VAL A 13 -14.42 0.20 -38.39
CA VAL A 13 -13.69 0.47 -37.14
C VAL A 13 -13.43 1.97 -37.02
N ARG A 14 -14.07 2.61 -36.05
CA ARG A 14 -13.89 4.02 -35.74
C ARG A 14 -12.71 4.21 -34.79
N GLY A 15 -11.67 4.90 -35.24
CA GLY A 15 -10.51 5.27 -34.42
C GLY A 15 -10.38 6.78 -34.23
N LYS A 16 -9.21 7.20 -33.75
CA LYS A 16 -8.81 8.61 -33.64
C LYS A 16 -7.54 8.88 -34.46
N THR A 17 -7.48 10.01 -35.13
CA THR A 17 -6.30 10.48 -35.88
C THR A 17 -5.80 11.79 -35.28
N HIS A 18 -4.50 11.85 -35.00
CA HIS A 18 -3.78 13.05 -34.56
C HIS A 18 -2.30 12.92 -34.94
N ASP A 19 -1.60 14.05 -35.09
CA ASP A 19 -0.15 14.11 -35.28
C ASP A 19 0.46 13.18 -36.35
N GLY A 20 -0.29 12.92 -37.43
CA GLY A 20 0.16 12.08 -38.55
C GLY A 20 -0.02 10.57 -38.33
N VAL A 21 -0.72 10.15 -37.27
CA VAL A 21 -1.02 8.74 -36.98
C VAL A 21 -2.51 8.52 -36.71
N SER A 22 -2.98 7.30 -36.91
CA SER A 22 -4.31 6.82 -36.55
C SER A 22 -4.21 5.72 -35.49
N GLN A 23 -4.95 5.85 -34.40
CA GLN A 23 -5.01 4.90 -33.30
C GLN A 23 -6.39 4.25 -33.22
N PHE A 24 -6.40 2.93 -33.04
CA PHE A 24 -7.57 2.10 -32.80
C PHE A 24 -7.32 1.32 -31.50
N LEU A 25 -8.04 1.69 -30.45
CA LEU A 25 -7.80 1.27 -29.08
C LEU A 25 -8.90 0.32 -28.59
N GLY A 26 -8.56 -0.59 -27.69
CA GLY A 26 -9.52 -1.47 -27.03
C GLY A 26 -10.21 -2.49 -27.94
N ILE A 27 -9.58 -2.89 -29.05
CA ILE A 27 -10.15 -3.89 -29.97
C ILE A 27 -10.08 -5.27 -29.32
N GLN A 28 -11.22 -5.85 -28.94
CA GLN A 28 -11.26 -7.20 -28.38
C GLN A 28 -10.79 -8.25 -29.41
N TYR A 29 -9.75 -9.01 -29.05
CA TYR A 29 -9.22 -10.08 -29.88
C TYR A 29 -9.77 -11.45 -29.49
N ALA A 30 -10.29 -11.58 -28.27
CA ALA A 30 -10.86 -12.82 -27.77
C ALA A 30 -12.00 -12.57 -26.77
N THR A 31 -12.88 -13.55 -26.65
CA THR A 31 -13.92 -13.63 -25.62
C THR A 31 -13.61 -14.74 -24.63
N LEU A 32 -14.10 -14.60 -23.41
CA LEU A 32 -13.97 -15.58 -22.34
C LEU A 32 -15.35 -16.02 -21.87
N LYS A 33 -15.60 -17.33 -21.84
CA LYS A 33 -16.80 -17.90 -21.23
C LYS A 33 -16.86 -17.59 -19.73
N ASP A 34 -15.71 -17.71 -19.08
CA ASP A 34 -15.45 -17.34 -17.69
C ASP A 34 -13.96 -17.04 -17.52
N ARG A 35 -13.56 -16.53 -16.35
CA ARG A 35 -12.20 -16.00 -16.09
C ARG A 35 -11.06 -17.01 -16.23
N PHE A 36 -11.32 -18.32 -16.14
CA PHE A 36 -10.31 -19.38 -16.29
C PHE A 36 -10.44 -20.15 -17.60
N ALA A 37 -11.51 -19.92 -18.37
CA ALA A 37 -11.72 -20.55 -19.67
C ALA A 37 -10.60 -20.22 -20.67
N ASP A 38 -10.44 -21.07 -21.68
CA ASP A 38 -9.60 -20.75 -22.83
C ASP A 38 -10.13 -19.49 -23.55
N ALA A 39 -9.23 -18.67 -24.07
CA ALA A 39 -9.58 -17.54 -24.92
C ALA A 39 -10.13 -18.00 -26.27
N GLU A 40 -11.34 -17.57 -26.61
CA GLU A 40 -11.97 -17.85 -27.91
C GLU A 40 -11.73 -16.68 -28.85
N LEU A 41 -11.09 -16.95 -30.00
CA LEU A 41 -10.73 -15.93 -30.99
C LEU A 41 -11.97 -15.20 -31.52
N VAL A 42 -11.96 -13.87 -31.50
CA VAL A 42 -12.96 -13.05 -32.20
C VAL A 42 -12.64 -13.07 -33.70
N GLU A 43 -13.24 -14.02 -34.40
CA GLU A 43 -13.03 -14.21 -35.84
C GLU A 43 -13.73 -13.15 -36.70
N GLN A 44 -14.91 -12.74 -36.29
CA GLN A 44 -15.77 -11.77 -36.95
C GLN A 44 -16.62 -11.07 -35.89
N ARG A 45 -17.06 -9.84 -36.17
CA ARG A 45 -17.90 -9.06 -35.26
C ARG A 45 -19.25 -8.76 -35.90
N GLU A 46 -20.31 -8.92 -35.11
CA GLU A 46 -21.65 -8.48 -35.49
C GLU A 46 -21.82 -6.97 -35.28
N GLY A 47 -22.49 -6.31 -36.23
CA GLY A 47 -22.76 -4.86 -36.20
C GLY A 47 -21.92 -4.05 -37.19
N SER A 48 -22.42 -2.88 -37.57
CA SER A 48 -21.82 -2.07 -38.64
C SER A 48 -20.61 -1.25 -38.20
N ILE A 49 -20.53 -0.83 -36.93
CA ILE A 49 -19.48 0.08 -36.44
C ILE A 49 -18.85 -0.43 -35.12
N LEU A 50 -17.52 -0.52 -35.05
CA LEU A 50 -16.72 -0.77 -33.83
C LEU A 50 -16.13 0.56 -33.35
N ASP A 51 -16.47 1.00 -32.14
CA ASP A 51 -15.83 2.18 -31.54
C ASP A 51 -14.50 1.81 -30.88
N ALA A 52 -13.41 1.99 -31.61
CA ALA A 52 -12.04 1.82 -31.16
C ALA A 52 -11.36 3.20 -30.92
N SER A 53 -12.13 4.23 -30.56
CA SER A 53 -11.56 5.55 -30.23
C SER A 53 -11.10 5.67 -28.77
N LYS A 54 -11.39 4.66 -27.94
CA LYS A 54 -11.14 4.63 -26.49
C LYS A 54 -10.43 3.34 -26.09
N ASP A 55 -9.60 3.43 -25.06
CA ASP A 55 -8.95 2.25 -24.48
C ASP A 55 -9.99 1.25 -23.93
N GLY A 56 -9.68 -0.03 -24.06
CA GLY A 56 -10.44 -1.12 -23.43
C GLY A 56 -10.09 -1.25 -21.94
N PRO A 57 -10.82 -2.10 -21.19
CA PRO A 57 -10.46 -2.42 -19.81
C PRO A 57 -9.10 -3.13 -19.75
N THR A 58 -8.35 -2.91 -18.67
CA THR A 58 -7.07 -3.59 -18.43
C THR A 58 -7.29 -4.95 -17.77
N ALA A 59 -6.28 -5.83 -17.81
CA ALA A 59 -6.31 -7.06 -17.04
C ALA A 59 -6.32 -6.76 -15.53
N LEU A 60 -6.90 -7.68 -14.75
CA LEU A 60 -6.84 -7.60 -13.29
C LEU A 60 -5.40 -7.69 -12.80
N SER A 61 -4.97 -6.68 -12.06
CA SER A 61 -3.64 -6.55 -11.47
C SER A 61 -3.66 -5.56 -10.31
N PRO A 62 -2.64 -5.54 -9.42
CA PRO A 62 -2.61 -4.60 -8.31
C PRO A 62 -2.77 -3.14 -8.78
N SER A 63 -3.63 -2.38 -8.10
CA SER A 63 -3.99 -0.99 -8.51
C SER A 63 -2.80 -0.03 -8.56
N PHE A 64 -1.72 -0.33 -7.84
CA PHE A 64 -0.47 0.44 -7.84
C PHE A 64 0.50 0.04 -8.96
N GLY A 65 0.18 -0.93 -9.82
CA GLY A 65 1.12 -1.53 -10.76
C GLY A 65 1.76 -0.54 -11.74
N CYS A 66 0.99 0.42 -12.28
CA CYS A 66 1.52 1.44 -13.17
C CYS A 66 2.49 2.40 -12.44
N ASP A 67 2.13 2.80 -11.21
CA ASP A 67 2.96 3.69 -10.40
C ASP A 67 4.24 2.99 -9.95
N PHE A 68 4.19 1.67 -9.73
CA PHE A 68 5.35 0.85 -9.41
C PHE A 68 6.37 0.82 -10.57
N GLU A 69 5.92 0.57 -11.80
CA GLU A 69 6.81 0.53 -12.96
C GLU A 69 7.39 1.92 -13.29
N LEU A 70 6.57 2.99 -13.22
CA LEU A 70 7.05 4.37 -13.38
C LEU A 70 8.01 4.79 -12.25
N GLY A 71 7.75 4.32 -11.03
CA GLY A 71 8.66 4.50 -9.89
C GLY A 71 10.02 3.84 -10.11
N HIS A 72 10.05 2.69 -10.80
CA HIS A 72 11.28 2.02 -11.21
C HIS A 72 12.05 2.83 -12.28
N ILE A 73 11.33 3.40 -13.25
CA ILE A 73 11.90 4.32 -14.25
C ILE A 73 12.45 5.60 -13.58
N GLN A 74 11.98 5.94 -12.37
CA GLN A 74 12.30 7.16 -11.61
C GLN A 74 11.69 8.43 -12.21
N HIS A 75 10.68 8.29 -13.07
CA HIS A 75 9.91 9.41 -13.61
C HIS A 75 8.48 8.99 -13.92
N THR A 76 7.53 9.90 -13.71
CA THR A 76 6.11 9.62 -13.93
C THR A 76 5.62 10.19 -15.27
N LEU A 77 4.55 9.58 -15.80
CA LEU A 77 3.76 10.11 -16.91
C LEU A 77 2.29 10.16 -16.47
N PRO A 78 1.46 11.04 -17.07
CA PRO A 78 0.03 11.08 -16.78
C PRO A 78 -0.65 9.74 -17.12
N LYS A 79 -1.10 9.01 -16.11
CA LYS A 79 -1.80 7.73 -16.29
C LYS A 79 -3.28 7.93 -16.60
N LYS A 80 -3.86 6.94 -17.28
CA LYS A 80 -5.30 6.87 -17.54
C LYS A 80 -5.95 6.02 -16.45
N GLU A 81 -7.03 6.52 -15.85
CA GLU A 81 -7.89 5.72 -14.97
C GLU A 81 -8.84 4.88 -15.83
N LEU A 82 -8.56 3.58 -15.92
CA LEU A 82 -9.33 2.63 -16.74
C LEU A 82 -9.87 1.50 -15.86
N PRO A 83 -11.07 0.98 -16.14
CA PRO A 83 -11.60 -0.16 -15.42
C PRO A 83 -10.73 -1.40 -15.69
N GLN A 84 -10.57 -2.24 -14.66
CA GLN A 84 -10.01 -3.59 -14.83
C GLN A 84 -11.13 -4.59 -15.11
N SER A 85 -10.83 -5.68 -15.82
CA SER A 85 -11.79 -6.77 -16.06
C SER A 85 -11.08 -8.11 -16.21
N ASP A 86 -11.68 -9.17 -15.68
CA ASP A 86 -11.29 -10.57 -15.89
C ASP A 86 -11.89 -11.20 -17.15
N LEU A 87 -12.95 -10.63 -17.70
CA LEU A 87 -13.66 -11.17 -18.86
C LEU A 87 -13.45 -10.34 -20.14
N ASN A 88 -13.27 -9.03 -20.02
CA ASN A 88 -13.23 -8.11 -21.16
C ASN A 88 -11.83 -7.52 -21.45
N CYS A 89 -10.81 -7.92 -20.70
CA CYS A 89 -9.46 -7.36 -20.83
C CYS A 89 -8.67 -7.83 -22.05
N LEU A 90 -9.12 -8.87 -22.77
CA LEU A 90 -8.43 -9.41 -23.93
C LEU A 90 -8.60 -8.51 -25.17
N ASN A 91 -7.89 -7.38 -25.16
CA ASN A 91 -7.95 -6.36 -26.21
C ASN A 91 -6.57 -5.90 -26.70
N LEU A 92 -6.57 -5.29 -27.89
CA LEU A 92 -5.42 -4.74 -28.60
C LEU A 92 -5.55 -3.22 -28.76
N ASN A 93 -4.41 -2.54 -28.74
CA ASN A 93 -4.25 -1.18 -29.24
C ASN A 93 -3.39 -1.21 -30.50
N ILE A 94 -3.88 -0.62 -31.59
CA ILE A 94 -3.22 -0.59 -32.91
C ILE A 94 -2.98 0.87 -33.29
N THR A 95 -1.74 1.21 -33.63
CA THR A 95 -1.35 2.52 -34.15
C THR A 95 -0.74 2.36 -35.54
N ILE A 96 -1.24 3.14 -36.51
CA ILE A 96 -0.81 3.11 -37.91
C ILE A 96 -0.49 4.53 -38.41
N PRO A 97 0.39 4.70 -39.41
CA PRO A 97 0.55 5.99 -40.09
C PRO A 97 -0.77 6.48 -40.67
N ALA A 98 -1.05 7.77 -40.58
CA ALA A 98 -2.27 8.33 -41.16
C ALA A 98 -2.30 8.12 -42.69
N GLY A 99 -3.45 7.71 -43.23
CA GLY A 99 -3.60 7.41 -44.67
C GLY A 99 -3.13 6.02 -45.08
N THR A 100 -2.71 5.17 -44.13
CA THR A 100 -2.42 3.75 -44.38
C THR A 100 -3.67 3.04 -44.91
N THR A 101 -3.48 2.14 -45.87
CA THR A 101 -4.56 1.32 -46.47
C THR A 101 -4.18 -0.15 -46.43
N ALA A 102 -5.14 -1.05 -46.67
CA ALA A 102 -4.87 -2.49 -46.75
C ALA A 102 -3.79 -2.87 -47.81
N ALA A 103 -3.57 -2.01 -48.81
CA ALA A 103 -2.53 -2.22 -49.82
C ALA A 103 -1.11 -1.83 -49.35
N SER A 104 -0.98 -1.13 -48.22
CA SER A 104 0.31 -0.59 -47.74
C SER A 104 1.31 -1.67 -47.33
N LYS A 105 0.85 -2.81 -46.79
CA LYS A 105 1.67 -3.97 -46.37
C LYS A 105 2.90 -3.58 -45.53
N LEU A 106 2.67 -2.79 -44.48
CA LEU A 106 3.73 -2.32 -43.59
C LEU A 106 4.17 -3.43 -42.61
N PRO A 107 5.44 -3.51 -42.20
CA PRO A 107 5.84 -4.41 -41.13
C PRO A 107 5.08 -4.14 -39.82
N VAL A 108 4.80 -5.22 -39.08
CA VAL A 108 4.02 -5.16 -37.84
C VAL A 108 4.93 -5.36 -36.64
N PHE A 109 5.08 -4.35 -35.80
CA PHE A 109 5.69 -4.45 -34.48
C PHE A 109 4.64 -4.84 -33.45
N LEU A 110 4.64 -6.10 -33.01
CA LEU A 110 3.68 -6.64 -32.04
C LEU A 110 4.37 -6.80 -30.68
N PHE A 111 3.90 -6.08 -29.67
CA PHE A 111 4.57 -5.99 -28.37
C PHE A 111 3.80 -6.65 -27.23
N ILE A 112 4.51 -7.47 -26.44
CA ILE A 112 4.05 -8.07 -25.18
C ILE A 112 4.68 -7.29 -24.02
N HIS A 113 3.85 -6.67 -23.19
CA HIS A 113 4.33 -5.94 -22.01
C HIS A 113 4.90 -6.86 -20.92
N GLY A 114 5.81 -6.30 -20.13
CA GLY A 114 6.41 -6.95 -18.96
C GLY A 114 5.51 -6.95 -17.73
N GLY A 115 6.13 -6.89 -16.54
CA GLY A 115 5.44 -6.82 -15.25
C GLY A 115 5.36 -8.15 -14.49
N GLY A 116 6.35 -9.02 -14.66
CA GLY A 116 6.48 -10.26 -13.86
C GLY A 116 5.30 -11.22 -13.99
N LEU A 117 4.53 -11.13 -15.07
CA LEU A 117 3.27 -11.86 -15.29
C LEU A 117 2.15 -11.53 -14.28
N VAL A 118 2.30 -10.50 -13.45
CA VAL A 118 1.35 -10.12 -12.38
C VAL A 118 0.77 -8.71 -12.54
N LEU A 119 1.44 -7.84 -13.28
CA LEU A 119 1.00 -6.47 -13.59
C LEU A 119 1.34 -6.10 -15.04
N GLY A 120 0.77 -5.00 -15.51
CA GLY A 120 0.99 -4.47 -16.85
C GLY A 120 -0.32 -4.25 -17.61
N ALA A 121 -0.32 -3.27 -18.52
CA ALA A 121 -1.40 -3.08 -19.47
C ALA A 121 -0.92 -2.37 -20.74
N ASN A 122 -1.51 -2.70 -21.87
CA ASN A 122 -1.25 -2.10 -23.18
C ASN A 122 -1.61 -0.60 -23.29
N SER A 123 -2.31 -0.05 -22.29
CA SER A 123 -2.82 1.32 -22.25
C SER A 123 -2.02 2.22 -21.31
N TRP A 124 -1.00 1.69 -20.62
CA TRP A 124 -0.11 2.48 -19.76
C TRP A 124 0.64 3.54 -20.57
N PRO A 125 0.88 4.74 -19.99
CA PRO A 125 1.32 5.91 -20.74
C PRO A 125 2.69 5.75 -21.41
N GLN A 126 3.59 4.95 -20.83
CA GLN A 126 4.88 4.62 -21.42
C GLN A 126 4.77 3.74 -22.68
N PHE A 127 3.63 3.09 -22.91
CA PHE A 127 3.36 2.22 -24.07
C PHE A 127 2.44 2.87 -25.12
N ASP A 128 2.26 4.20 -25.10
CA ASP A 128 1.58 4.89 -26.22
C ASP A 128 2.49 4.90 -27.46
N TYR A 129 2.02 4.32 -28.57
CA TYR A 129 2.80 4.18 -29.80
C TYR A 129 2.63 5.32 -30.79
N ALA A 130 1.85 6.36 -30.47
CA ALA A 130 1.64 7.49 -31.38
C ALA A 130 2.99 8.10 -31.85
N ARG A 131 3.90 8.37 -30.90
CA ARG A 131 5.21 8.97 -31.20
C ARG A 131 6.15 7.99 -31.87
N PHE A 132 6.14 6.73 -31.45
CA PHE A 132 6.95 5.67 -32.04
C PHE A 132 6.61 5.46 -33.52
N VAL A 133 5.33 5.33 -33.86
CA VAL A 133 4.89 5.16 -35.25
C VAL A 133 5.12 6.44 -36.07
N LYS A 134 4.88 7.62 -35.49
CA LYS A 134 5.21 8.88 -36.16
C LYS A 134 6.70 8.97 -36.52
N LEU A 135 7.58 8.64 -35.58
CA LEU A 135 9.03 8.63 -35.80
C LEU A 135 9.42 7.64 -36.91
N SER A 136 8.76 6.49 -37.00
CA SER A 136 9.00 5.51 -38.07
C SER A 136 8.77 6.10 -39.47
N VAL A 137 7.75 6.93 -39.62
CA VAL A 137 7.45 7.66 -40.88
C VAL A 137 8.51 8.73 -41.15
N GLU A 138 8.90 9.50 -40.13
CA GLU A 138 9.95 10.52 -40.23
C GLU A 138 11.31 9.92 -40.64
N LYS A 139 11.54 8.64 -40.30
CA LYS A 139 12.72 7.86 -40.69
C LYS A 139 12.59 7.11 -42.00
N ASN A 140 11.49 7.28 -42.74
CA ASN A 140 11.19 6.52 -43.96
C ASN A 140 11.17 5.00 -43.76
N LEU A 141 10.81 4.55 -42.56
CA LEU A 141 10.68 3.15 -42.17
C LEU A 141 9.31 2.91 -41.51
N PRO A 142 8.19 3.23 -42.18
CA PRO A 142 6.86 3.17 -41.57
C PRO A 142 6.53 1.76 -41.07
N ILE A 143 5.94 1.66 -39.89
CA ILE A 143 5.48 0.40 -39.29
C ILE A 143 4.04 0.52 -38.77
N VAL A 144 3.38 -0.62 -38.61
CA VAL A 144 2.18 -0.77 -37.77
C VAL A 144 2.61 -1.24 -36.39
N ALA A 145 2.19 -0.56 -35.33
CA ALA A 145 2.51 -0.97 -33.96
C ALA A 145 1.26 -1.48 -33.23
N VAL A 146 1.37 -2.64 -32.59
CA VAL A 146 0.28 -3.33 -31.90
C VAL A 146 0.73 -3.71 -30.50
N SER A 147 -0.06 -3.35 -29.47
CA SER A 147 0.13 -3.82 -28.10
C SER A 147 -1.08 -4.61 -27.62
N MET A 148 -0.84 -5.65 -26.81
CA MET A 148 -1.88 -6.55 -26.32
C MET A 148 -1.97 -6.57 -24.80
N ASN A 149 -3.19 -6.73 -24.28
CA ASN A 149 -3.42 -7.21 -22.92
C ASN A 149 -3.54 -8.74 -22.93
N TYR A 150 -3.14 -9.38 -21.84
CA TYR A 150 -3.32 -10.82 -21.59
C TYR A 150 -3.62 -11.03 -20.10
N ARG A 151 -4.20 -12.17 -19.70
CA ARG A 151 -4.48 -12.44 -18.28
C ARG A 151 -3.18 -12.57 -17.48
N LEU A 152 -3.19 -11.98 -16.30
CA LEU A 152 -2.06 -11.90 -15.37
C LEU A 152 -2.38 -12.65 -14.05
N GLY A 153 -1.35 -12.85 -13.23
CA GLY A 153 -1.46 -13.42 -11.90
C GLY A 153 -2.19 -14.76 -11.89
N ALA A 154 -3.11 -14.92 -10.94
CA ALA A 154 -3.90 -16.15 -10.82
C ALA A 154 -4.75 -16.44 -12.07
N PHE A 155 -5.31 -15.42 -12.72
CA PHE A 155 -6.15 -15.60 -13.91
C PHE A 155 -5.36 -16.13 -15.12
N GLY A 156 -4.08 -15.75 -15.22
CA GLY A 156 -3.20 -16.17 -16.30
C GLY A 156 -2.47 -17.49 -16.02
N PHE A 157 -2.16 -17.80 -14.76
CA PHE A 157 -1.14 -18.82 -14.45
C PHE A 157 -1.50 -19.78 -13.31
N LEU A 158 -2.61 -19.57 -12.57
CA LEU A 158 -3.03 -20.54 -11.54
C LEU A 158 -3.49 -21.84 -12.20
N THR A 159 -2.94 -22.97 -11.77
CA THR A 159 -3.35 -24.29 -12.23
C THR A 159 -3.20 -25.33 -11.14
N SER A 160 -4.08 -26.34 -11.16
CA SER A 160 -4.06 -27.50 -10.28
C SER A 160 -4.68 -28.69 -10.98
N ASP A 161 -4.53 -29.89 -10.42
CA ASP A 161 -5.22 -31.06 -10.95
C ASP A 161 -6.74 -30.88 -10.91
N GLU A 162 -7.24 -30.22 -9.88
CA GLU A 162 -8.66 -29.85 -9.72
C GLU A 162 -9.15 -28.94 -10.88
N LEU A 163 -8.46 -27.83 -11.15
CA LEU A 163 -8.81 -26.92 -12.24
C LEU A 163 -8.75 -27.61 -13.61
N ARG A 164 -7.71 -28.43 -13.84
CA ARG A 164 -7.53 -29.15 -15.11
C ARG A 164 -8.61 -30.19 -15.35
N ARG A 165 -9.06 -30.92 -14.32
CA ARG A 165 -10.18 -31.88 -14.44
C ARG A 165 -11.52 -31.19 -14.70
N ALA A 166 -11.69 -29.96 -14.22
CA ALA A 166 -12.86 -29.13 -14.55
C ALA A 166 -12.81 -28.52 -15.96
N GLY A 167 -11.74 -28.75 -16.72
CA GLY A 167 -11.59 -28.29 -18.10
C GLY A 167 -10.80 -26.99 -18.26
N TYR A 168 -10.25 -26.43 -17.18
CA TYR A 168 -9.41 -25.22 -17.24
C TYR A 168 -7.95 -25.58 -17.50
N LYS A 169 -7.42 -25.16 -18.64
CA LYS A 169 -6.03 -25.43 -19.03
C LYS A 169 -5.06 -24.54 -18.27
N ALA A 170 -3.82 -25.00 -18.12
CA ALA A 170 -2.75 -24.17 -17.59
C ALA A 170 -2.28 -23.14 -18.64
N ASN A 171 -1.52 -22.14 -18.19
CA ASN A 171 -0.87 -21.13 -19.05
C ASN A 171 -1.85 -20.23 -19.82
N ASN A 172 -2.99 -19.86 -19.22
CA ASN A 172 -3.96 -18.96 -19.82
C ASN A 172 -3.33 -17.66 -20.34
N GLY A 173 -2.41 -17.04 -19.61
CA GLY A 173 -1.72 -15.82 -20.07
C GLY A 173 -0.93 -16.03 -21.37
N LEU A 174 -0.22 -17.16 -21.53
CA LEU A 174 0.47 -17.50 -22.79
C LEU A 174 -0.53 -17.88 -23.90
N ARG A 175 -1.62 -18.56 -23.55
CA ARG A 175 -2.69 -18.92 -24.51
C ARG A 175 -3.36 -17.66 -25.07
N ASP A 176 -3.65 -16.69 -24.22
CA ASP A 176 -4.21 -15.39 -24.60
C ASP A 176 -3.31 -14.69 -25.62
N GLN A 177 -2.00 -14.62 -25.35
CA GLN A 177 -1.01 -14.04 -26.27
C GLN A 177 -0.96 -14.79 -27.61
N LYS A 178 -1.06 -16.13 -27.59
CA LYS A 178 -1.14 -16.94 -28.83
C LYS A 178 -2.40 -16.62 -29.63
N VAL A 179 -3.55 -16.43 -28.96
CA VAL A 179 -4.80 -16.03 -29.61
C VAL A 179 -4.72 -14.60 -30.16
N ALA A 180 -4.07 -13.66 -29.44
CA ALA A 180 -3.80 -12.32 -29.93
C ALA A 180 -2.95 -12.34 -31.22
N MET A 181 -1.91 -13.18 -31.27
CA MET A 181 -1.10 -13.36 -32.49
C MET A 181 -1.92 -13.96 -33.64
N LYS A 182 -2.80 -14.94 -33.38
CA LYS A 182 -3.74 -15.46 -34.39
C LYS A 182 -4.69 -14.38 -34.91
N TRP A 183 -5.16 -13.50 -34.02
CA TRP A 183 -5.98 -12.36 -34.40
C TRP A 183 -5.22 -11.42 -35.32
N VAL A 184 -3.97 -11.08 -34.98
CA VAL A 184 -3.10 -10.23 -35.82
C VAL A 184 -2.92 -10.86 -37.19
N GLN A 185 -2.58 -12.15 -37.26
CA GLN A 185 -2.45 -12.90 -38.52
C GLN A 185 -3.70 -12.80 -39.40
N LYS A 186 -4.89 -12.84 -38.79
CA LYS A 186 -6.17 -12.81 -39.51
C LYS A 186 -6.59 -11.40 -39.96
N HIS A 187 -6.36 -10.38 -39.13
CA HIS A 187 -7.02 -9.08 -39.26
C HIS A 187 -6.08 -7.90 -39.59
N ILE A 188 -4.77 -8.00 -39.32
CA ILE A 188 -3.87 -6.84 -39.41
C ILE A 188 -3.72 -6.29 -40.83
N ALA A 189 -3.97 -7.12 -41.85
CA ALA A 189 -4.00 -6.72 -43.26
C ALA A 189 -4.99 -5.58 -43.52
N ASP A 190 -6.13 -5.55 -42.84
CA ASP A 190 -7.15 -4.51 -43.02
C ASP A 190 -6.67 -3.17 -42.44
N PHE A 191 -5.77 -3.20 -41.45
CA PHE A 191 -5.07 -2.04 -40.88
C PHE A 191 -3.83 -1.63 -41.70
N GLY A 192 -3.56 -2.31 -42.81
CA GLY A 192 -2.42 -2.08 -43.69
C GLY A 192 -1.09 -2.68 -43.21
N GLY A 193 -1.13 -3.54 -42.18
CA GLY A 193 0.02 -4.34 -41.77
C GLY A 193 0.18 -5.58 -42.65
N ASP A 194 1.40 -6.10 -42.76
CA ASP A 194 1.69 -7.34 -43.46
C ASP A 194 1.71 -8.53 -42.47
N PRO A 195 0.74 -9.46 -42.52
CA PRO A 195 0.72 -10.63 -41.64
C PRO A 195 1.92 -11.56 -41.84
N ASP A 196 2.56 -11.52 -43.03
CA ASP A 196 3.78 -12.27 -43.32
C ASP A 196 5.05 -11.53 -42.86
N ASN A 197 4.90 -10.37 -42.21
CA ASN A 197 6.02 -9.55 -41.72
C ASN A 197 5.75 -9.00 -40.31
N VAL A 198 5.41 -9.92 -39.40
CA VAL A 198 5.22 -9.63 -37.98
C VAL A 198 6.53 -9.83 -37.22
N THR A 199 6.98 -8.81 -36.50
CA THR A 199 8.04 -8.89 -35.50
C THR A 199 7.40 -8.94 -34.11
N LEU A 200 7.59 -10.05 -33.39
CA LEU A 200 7.14 -10.17 -32.01
C LEU A 200 8.22 -9.60 -31.08
N ALA A 201 7.84 -8.64 -30.24
CA ALA A 201 8.73 -7.95 -29.32
C ALA A 201 8.21 -8.08 -27.88
N GLY A 202 9.11 -8.08 -26.89
CA GLY A 202 8.70 -8.07 -25.49
C GLY A 202 9.81 -7.67 -24.54
N MET A 203 9.41 -7.13 -23.40
CA MET A 203 10.30 -6.66 -22.33
C MET A 203 10.13 -7.48 -21.06
N SER A 204 11.21 -7.83 -20.38
CA SER A 204 11.17 -8.52 -19.07
C SER A 204 10.34 -9.81 -19.16
N ALA A 205 9.26 -9.93 -18.39
CA ALA A 205 8.31 -11.03 -18.51
C ALA A 205 7.69 -11.19 -19.91
N GLY A 206 7.47 -10.09 -20.63
CA GLY A 206 7.06 -10.11 -22.03
C GLY A 206 8.14 -10.69 -22.94
N GLY A 207 9.43 -10.39 -22.68
CA GLY A 207 10.56 -11.00 -23.39
C GLY A 207 10.66 -12.51 -23.13
N ALA A 208 10.40 -12.94 -21.89
CA ALA A 208 10.27 -14.36 -21.56
C ALA A 208 9.13 -15.01 -22.36
N CYS A 209 7.97 -14.35 -22.45
CA CYS A 209 6.85 -14.82 -23.26
C CYS A 209 7.22 -14.95 -24.75
N VAL A 210 7.97 -14.00 -25.32
CA VAL A 210 8.50 -14.11 -26.71
C VAL A 210 9.30 -15.39 -26.86
N THR A 211 10.18 -15.71 -25.91
CA THR A 211 10.99 -16.95 -25.99
C THR A 211 10.18 -18.22 -25.80
N TYR A 212 9.06 -18.20 -25.06
CA TYR A 212 8.12 -19.32 -25.02
C TYR A 212 7.40 -19.49 -26.35
N HIS A 213 6.98 -18.39 -26.99
CA HIS A 213 6.34 -18.45 -28.31
C HIS A 213 7.30 -18.85 -29.43
N LEU A 214 8.60 -18.64 -29.27
CA LEU A 214 9.60 -19.21 -30.17
C LEU A 214 9.58 -20.75 -30.13
N ASP A 215 9.16 -21.40 -29.06
CA ASP A 215 9.05 -22.88 -29.01
C ASP A 215 7.73 -23.40 -29.62
N SER A 216 6.82 -22.51 -30.05
CA SER A 216 5.57 -22.89 -30.70
C SER A 216 5.80 -23.56 -32.05
N ASP A 217 5.05 -24.64 -32.33
CA ASP A 217 4.97 -25.26 -33.65
C ASP A 217 4.20 -24.39 -34.67
N GLU A 218 3.39 -23.45 -34.19
CA GLU A 218 2.68 -22.48 -35.03
C GLU A 218 3.52 -21.22 -35.22
N GLN A 219 3.92 -20.97 -36.47
CA GLN A 219 4.75 -19.83 -36.88
C GLN A 219 3.88 -18.57 -37.06
N LEU A 220 3.59 -17.87 -35.96
CA LEU A 220 2.70 -16.70 -35.96
C LEU A 220 3.42 -15.36 -36.12
N PHE A 221 4.75 -15.38 -36.23
CA PHE A 221 5.58 -14.22 -36.47
C PHE A 221 6.86 -14.63 -37.21
N LYS A 222 7.58 -13.64 -37.74
CA LYS A 222 8.73 -13.82 -38.62
C LYS A 222 10.06 -13.51 -37.94
N ARG A 223 10.08 -12.50 -37.05
CA ARG A 223 11.26 -12.07 -36.29
C ARG A 223 10.93 -11.86 -34.82
N ALA A 224 11.94 -11.93 -33.95
CA ALA A 224 11.78 -11.73 -32.51
C ALA A 224 12.70 -10.61 -31.99
N ILE A 225 12.17 -9.78 -31.09
CA ILE A 225 12.93 -8.82 -30.28
C ILE A 225 12.73 -9.18 -28.80
N VAL A 226 13.82 -9.48 -28.10
CA VAL A 226 13.80 -9.94 -26.71
C VAL A 226 14.59 -8.94 -25.86
N MET A 227 13.90 -8.18 -25.01
CA MET A 227 14.48 -7.10 -24.22
C MET A 227 14.49 -7.49 -22.74
N SER A 228 15.68 -7.63 -22.15
CA SER A 228 15.90 -7.81 -20.71
C SER A 228 15.04 -8.89 -20.05
N GLY A 229 14.78 -10.01 -20.72
CA GLY A 229 14.04 -11.13 -20.14
C GLY A 229 13.84 -12.29 -21.11
N THR A 230 14.05 -13.51 -20.63
CA THR A 230 13.91 -14.77 -21.39
C THR A 230 13.24 -15.84 -20.53
N CYS A 231 12.89 -16.98 -21.12
CA CYS A 231 12.44 -18.17 -20.36
C CYS A 231 13.48 -18.69 -19.36
N LEU A 232 14.76 -18.32 -19.49
CA LEU A 232 15.79 -18.63 -18.50
C LEU A 232 15.66 -17.78 -17.21
N LEU A 233 15.07 -16.58 -17.32
CA LEU A 233 14.76 -15.70 -16.18
C LEU A 233 13.45 -16.14 -15.50
N ILE A 234 12.41 -16.42 -16.27
CA ILE A 234 11.10 -16.91 -15.77
C ILE A 234 10.93 -18.34 -16.19
N GLN A 235 11.50 -19.25 -15.40
CA GLN A 235 11.46 -20.68 -15.62
C GLN A 235 10.05 -21.25 -15.38
N PRO A 236 9.64 -22.26 -16.16
CA PRO A 236 8.36 -22.91 -15.93
C PRO A 236 8.48 -23.89 -14.77
N LEU A 237 7.39 -24.08 -14.02
CA LEU A 237 7.33 -25.01 -12.90
C LEU A 237 6.57 -26.29 -13.26
N PRO A 238 6.98 -27.44 -12.71
CA PRO A 238 6.22 -28.68 -12.84
C PRO A 238 4.89 -28.61 -12.07
N TYR A 239 3.95 -29.48 -12.42
CA TYR A 239 2.59 -29.44 -11.87
C TYR A 239 2.50 -29.69 -10.36
N ASP A 240 3.43 -30.43 -9.78
CA ASP A 240 3.50 -30.67 -8.33
C ASP A 240 3.79 -29.39 -7.55
N VAL A 241 4.65 -28.50 -8.06
CA VAL A 241 4.89 -27.18 -7.46
C VAL A 241 3.70 -26.26 -7.68
N HIS A 242 3.06 -26.33 -8.86
CA HIS A 242 1.80 -25.61 -9.09
C HIS A 242 0.67 -26.06 -8.17
N GLU A 243 0.63 -27.35 -7.82
CA GLU A 243 -0.32 -27.87 -6.83
C GLU A 243 -0.07 -27.24 -5.45
N GLN A 244 1.19 -27.08 -5.04
CA GLN A 244 1.52 -26.38 -3.78
C GLN A 244 1.10 -24.91 -3.82
N ASN A 245 1.37 -24.21 -4.93
CA ASN A 245 0.92 -22.83 -5.14
C ASN A 245 -0.60 -22.72 -5.08
N TYR A 246 -1.31 -23.67 -5.69
CA TYR A 246 -2.76 -23.75 -5.64
C TYR A 246 -3.28 -23.97 -4.22
N GLN A 247 -2.70 -24.90 -3.47
CA GLN A 247 -3.09 -25.14 -2.07
C GLN A 247 -2.86 -23.91 -1.20
N GLN A 248 -1.77 -23.16 -1.42
CA GLN A 248 -1.53 -21.88 -0.74
C GLN A 248 -2.59 -20.83 -1.11
N ALA A 249 -2.97 -20.74 -2.39
CA ALA A 249 -4.03 -19.84 -2.85
C ALA A 249 -5.39 -20.22 -2.22
N ILE A 250 -5.74 -21.51 -2.22
CA ILE A 250 -6.98 -22.03 -1.60
C ILE A 250 -6.99 -21.79 -0.09
N ALA A 251 -5.85 -21.95 0.59
CA ALA A 251 -5.74 -21.64 2.01
C ALA A 251 -5.91 -20.13 2.28
N ALA A 252 -5.28 -19.26 1.48
CA ALA A 252 -5.39 -17.81 1.61
C ALA A 252 -6.80 -17.28 1.29
N LEU A 253 -7.52 -17.97 0.42
CA LEU A 253 -8.93 -17.69 0.10
C LEU A 253 -9.91 -18.37 1.06
N GLU A 254 -9.40 -19.13 2.03
CA GLU A 254 -10.17 -19.80 3.07
C GLU A 254 -11.14 -20.86 2.51
N LEU A 255 -10.71 -21.53 1.44
CA LEU A 255 -11.46 -22.55 0.68
C LEU A 255 -10.97 -23.98 0.96
N ALA A 256 -10.05 -24.16 1.92
CA ALA A 256 -9.39 -25.45 2.19
C ALA A 256 -10.36 -26.56 2.64
N ASP A 257 -11.45 -26.24 3.35
CA ASP A 257 -12.42 -27.23 3.85
C ASP A 257 -13.64 -27.44 2.94
N VAL A 258 -13.61 -26.83 1.74
CA VAL A 258 -14.71 -26.83 0.77
C VAL A 258 -14.48 -27.93 -0.28
N SER A 259 -15.56 -28.49 -0.85
CA SER A 259 -15.45 -29.51 -1.90
C SER A 259 -14.79 -28.94 -3.18
N PRO A 260 -14.07 -29.75 -3.98
CA PRO A 260 -13.44 -29.30 -5.23
C PRO A 260 -14.38 -28.52 -6.16
N GLU A 261 -15.62 -28.99 -6.33
CA GLU A 261 -16.61 -28.34 -7.19
C GLU A 261 -17.01 -26.96 -6.66
N GLU A 262 -17.15 -26.83 -5.33
CA GLU A 262 -17.47 -25.56 -4.68
C GLU A 262 -16.27 -24.61 -4.62
N ARG A 263 -15.03 -25.12 -4.55
CA ARG A 263 -13.81 -24.31 -4.64
C ARG A 263 -13.68 -23.66 -6.01
N ILE A 264 -13.86 -24.44 -7.08
CA ILE A 264 -13.83 -23.93 -8.45
C ILE A 264 -14.92 -22.88 -8.64
N LYS A 265 -16.14 -23.17 -8.18
CA LYS A 265 -17.23 -22.20 -8.20
C LYS A 265 -16.88 -20.91 -7.45
N ALA A 266 -16.28 -21.01 -6.26
CA ALA A 266 -15.85 -19.85 -5.50
C ALA A 266 -14.76 -19.05 -6.23
N LEU A 267 -13.76 -19.71 -6.83
CA LEU A 267 -12.73 -19.05 -7.64
C LEU A 267 -13.32 -18.27 -8.83
N LEU A 268 -14.44 -18.75 -9.40
CA LEU A 268 -15.16 -18.07 -10.47
C LEU A 268 -16.03 -16.90 -9.98
N GLU A 269 -16.59 -17.00 -8.76
CA GLU A 269 -17.57 -16.03 -8.23
C GLU A 269 -16.97 -14.93 -7.35
N ILE A 270 -15.82 -15.16 -6.70
CA ILE A 270 -15.15 -14.14 -5.87
C ILE A 270 -14.84 -12.90 -6.74
N PRO A 271 -15.05 -11.66 -6.27
CA PRO A 271 -14.65 -10.47 -7.02
C PRO A 271 -13.18 -10.54 -7.43
N GLY A 272 -12.88 -10.19 -8.69
CA GLY A 272 -11.54 -10.37 -9.22
C GLY A 272 -10.47 -9.59 -8.45
N GLU A 273 -10.80 -8.38 -8.00
CA GLU A 273 -9.95 -7.55 -7.17
C GLU A 273 -9.64 -8.21 -5.81
N ASP A 274 -10.60 -8.95 -5.25
CA ASP A 274 -10.40 -9.70 -4.00
C ASP A 274 -9.42 -10.86 -4.19
N LEU A 275 -9.45 -11.54 -5.34
CA LEU A 275 -8.46 -12.59 -5.65
C LEU A 275 -7.05 -11.99 -5.74
N VAL A 276 -6.90 -10.85 -6.42
CA VAL A 276 -5.62 -10.14 -6.51
C VAL A 276 -5.13 -9.70 -5.13
N ALA A 277 -6.02 -9.21 -4.27
CA ALA A 277 -5.67 -8.69 -2.95
C ALA A 277 -5.37 -9.79 -1.91
N LYS A 278 -6.02 -10.96 -2.00
CA LYS A 278 -5.93 -12.03 -1.01
C LYS A 278 -4.87 -13.09 -1.34
N ILE A 279 -4.60 -13.36 -2.61
CA ILE A 279 -3.59 -14.35 -3.00
C ILE A 279 -2.20 -13.78 -2.65
N PRO A 280 -1.42 -14.45 -1.77
CA PRO A 280 -0.17 -13.90 -1.30
C PRO A 280 0.91 -13.95 -2.40
N PRO A 281 1.91 -13.06 -2.38
CA PRO A 281 3.02 -13.06 -3.35
C PRO A 281 3.83 -14.37 -3.42
N ALA A 282 3.73 -15.22 -2.37
CA ALA A 282 4.34 -16.54 -2.35
C ALA A 282 3.73 -17.51 -3.38
N VAL A 283 2.48 -17.28 -3.80
CA VAL A 283 1.83 -18.01 -4.90
C VAL A 283 2.40 -17.47 -6.20
N LEU A 284 3.35 -18.21 -6.77
CA LEU A 284 4.09 -17.77 -7.94
C LEU A 284 3.23 -17.79 -9.21
N ALA A 285 3.14 -16.66 -9.90
CA ALA A 285 2.54 -16.54 -11.22
C ALA A 285 3.60 -16.83 -12.32
N VAL A 286 3.82 -18.11 -12.60
CA VAL A 286 4.80 -18.56 -13.60
C VAL A 286 4.20 -19.65 -14.50
N PRO A 287 4.74 -19.88 -15.70
CA PRO A 287 4.22 -20.93 -16.58
C PRO A 287 4.31 -22.32 -15.95
N ALA A 288 3.35 -23.18 -16.28
CA ALA A 288 3.37 -24.60 -15.95
C ALA A 288 3.93 -25.41 -17.12
N ILE A 289 4.71 -26.45 -16.83
CA ILE A 289 5.13 -27.44 -17.82
C ILE A 289 3.89 -28.30 -18.15
N ASP A 290 3.15 -27.91 -19.19
CA ASP A 290 1.89 -28.54 -19.59
C ASP A 290 2.02 -29.47 -20.80
N GLY A 291 3.22 -29.56 -21.40
CA GLY A 291 3.49 -30.37 -22.58
C GLY A 291 2.84 -29.87 -23.87
N VAL A 292 2.17 -28.71 -23.83
CA VAL A 292 1.41 -28.13 -24.96
C VAL A 292 1.86 -26.71 -25.26
N MET A 293 1.74 -25.79 -24.31
CA MET A 293 2.29 -24.44 -24.40
C MET A 293 3.75 -24.40 -23.95
N VAL A 294 4.10 -25.20 -22.95
CA VAL A 294 5.47 -25.32 -22.42
C VAL A 294 5.84 -26.78 -22.31
N SER A 295 6.79 -27.21 -23.14
CA SER A 295 7.15 -28.61 -23.36
C SER A 295 7.97 -29.21 -22.21
N SER A 296 8.97 -28.48 -21.70
CA SER A 296 9.85 -28.91 -20.60
C SER A 296 10.45 -27.72 -19.84
N ALA A 297 11.12 -28.01 -18.73
CA ALA A 297 12.06 -27.06 -18.13
C ALA A 297 13.20 -26.73 -19.11
N VAL A 298 13.75 -25.53 -19.02
CA VAL A 298 14.74 -25.01 -19.98
C VAL A 298 16.08 -24.82 -19.29
N THR A 299 17.15 -25.30 -19.91
CA THR A 299 18.53 -25.15 -19.40
C THR A 299 19.36 -24.22 -20.29
N TYR A 300 20.36 -23.56 -19.71
CA TYR A 300 21.33 -22.75 -20.44
C TYR A 300 22.06 -23.59 -21.49
N ALA A 301 22.50 -24.81 -21.13
CA ALA A 301 23.14 -25.73 -22.05
C ALA A 301 22.27 -26.06 -23.27
N GLN A 302 20.98 -26.34 -23.06
CA GLN A 302 20.05 -26.66 -24.13
C GLN A 302 19.77 -25.47 -25.06
N VAL A 303 19.71 -24.25 -24.51
CA VAL A 303 19.50 -23.04 -25.32
C VAL A 303 20.77 -22.68 -26.09
N ALA A 304 21.96 -22.81 -25.48
CA ALA A 304 23.25 -22.55 -26.12
C ALA A 304 23.62 -23.57 -27.22
N ASP A 305 23.07 -24.78 -27.17
CA ASP A 305 23.33 -25.80 -28.18
C ASP A 305 22.61 -25.49 -29.50
N LYS A 306 23.39 -25.33 -30.58
CA LYS A 306 22.86 -25.17 -31.95
C LYS A 306 22.17 -26.44 -32.46
N GLY A 307 22.57 -27.62 -31.97
CA GLY A 307 21.96 -28.91 -32.31
C GLY A 307 20.59 -29.13 -31.65
N SER A 308 20.36 -28.49 -30.50
CA SER A 308 19.12 -28.56 -29.74
C SER A 308 17.91 -28.09 -30.57
N ASN A 309 16.78 -28.77 -30.34
CA ASN A 309 15.49 -28.40 -30.93
C ASN A 309 14.80 -27.25 -30.18
N PHE A 310 15.34 -26.78 -29.05
CA PHE A 310 14.73 -25.74 -28.24
C PHE A 310 15.50 -24.40 -28.33
N PRO A 311 14.81 -23.25 -28.44
CA PRO A 311 13.41 -23.18 -28.86
C PRO A 311 13.27 -23.63 -30.33
N GLY A 312 12.12 -24.21 -30.70
CA GLY A 312 11.82 -24.62 -32.07
C GLY A 312 12.05 -23.53 -33.13
N GLY A 313 11.90 -22.27 -32.71
CA GLY A 313 12.10 -21.03 -33.47
C GLY A 313 13.47 -20.87 -34.08
N LYS A 314 14.49 -21.57 -33.60
CA LYS A 314 15.79 -21.69 -34.27
C LYS A 314 15.68 -22.18 -35.73
N LYS A 315 14.58 -22.84 -36.11
CA LYS A 315 14.33 -23.39 -37.45
C LYS A 315 13.55 -22.45 -38.37
N TRP A 316 12.73 -21.56 -37.80
CA TRP A 316 11.71 -20.82 -38.57
C TRP A 316 11.74 -19.32 -38.36
N CYS A 317 12.21 -18.82 -37.21
CA CYS A 317 12.33 -17.39 -36.97
C CYS A 317 13.55 -16.86 -37.75
N GLU A 318 13.33 -15.90 -38.64
CA GLU A 318 14.37 -15.42 -39.56
C GLU A 318 15.50 -14.78 -38.78
N ASP A 319 15.20 -13.80 -37.94
CA ASP A 319 16.20 -13.05 -37.20
C ASP A 319 15.79 -12.86 -35.74
N LEU A 320 16.80 -12.79 -34.86
CA LEU A 320 16.65 -12.48 -33.44
C LEU A 320 17.40 -11.20 -33.09
N MET A 321 16.71 -10.23 -32.51
CA MET A 321 17.34 -9.14 -31.77
C MET A 321 17.18 -9.40 -30.28
N ILE A 322 18.26 -9.32 -29.51
CA ILE A 322 18.24 -9.59 -28.08
C ILE A 322 19.18 -8.65 -27.35
N GLY A 323 18.79 -8.14 -26.18
CA GLY A 323 19.64 -7.25 -25.42
C GLY A 323 19.17 -7.03 -23.99
N ASP A 324 20.01 -6.31 -23.25
CA ASP A 324 19.84 -6.05 -21.84
C ASP A 324 20.35 -4.64 -21.45
N ALA A 325 19.86 -4.12 -20.33
CA ALA A 325 20.32 -2.88 -19.72
C ALA A 325 21.48 -3.15 -18.76
N GLN A 326 22.33 -2.14 -18.54
CA GLN A 326 23.53 -2.24 -17.69
C GLN A 326 23.27 -2.86 -16.31
N MET A 327 22.12 -2.59 -15.72
CA MET A 327 21.71 -3.07 -14.40
C MET A 327 20.23 -3.45 -14.41
N ASP A 328 19.86 -4.43 -15.21
CA ASP A 328 18.51 -5.01 -15.19
C ASP A 328 18.13 -5.63 -13.84
N ALA A 329 19.09 -6.13 -13.07
CA ALA A 329 18.81 -6.60 -11.71
C ALA A 329 18.36 -5.48 -10.76
N SER A 330 18.35 -4.20 -11.19
CA SER A 330 17.74 -3.10 -10.45
C SER A 330 16.30 -3.42 -10.03
N ILE A 331 15.53 -4.13 -10.86
CA ILE A 331 14.14 -4.49 -10.56
C ILE A 331 14.04 -5.41 -9.33
N MET A 332 15.06 -6.24 -9.08
CA MET A 332 15.11 -7.12 -7.91
C MET A 332 15.29 -6.32 -6.62
N ALA A 333 15.95 -5.16 -6.65
CA ALA A 333 16.03 -4.28 -5.49
C ALA A 333 14.65 -3.75 -5.05
N PHE A 334 13.73 -3.56 -6.00
CA PHE A 334 12.36 -3.12 -5.70
C PHE A 334 11.48 -4.29 -5.27
N LEU A 335 11.57 -5.43 -5.95
CA LEU A 335 10.73 -6.61 -5.68
C LEU A 335 11.16 -7.35 -4.41
N MET A 336 12.44 -7.30 -4.05
CA MET A 336 13.05 -8.14 -3.02
C MET A 336 13.78 -7.34 -1.95
N SER A 337 13.39 -6.09 -1.69
CA SER A 337 14.00 -5.27 -0.62
C SER A 337 13.96 -5.95 0.76
N HIS A 338 12.95 -6.80 1.01
CA HIS A 338 12.82 -7.59 2.23
C HIS A 338 13.90 -8.69 2.40
N THR A 339 14.54 -9.14 1.31
CA THR A 339 15.59 -10.17 1.36
C THR A 339 16.97 -9.60 1.67
N LYS A 340 17.08 -8.27 1.82
CA LYS A 340 18.33 -7.57 2.10
C LYS A 340 18.95 -7.96 3.44
N LYS A 341 18.13 -8.31 4.43
CA LYS A 341 18.59 -8.65 5.78
C LYS A 341 19.47 -9.91 5.77
N ASP A 342 20.69 -9.80 6.30
CA ASP A 342 21.73 -10.83 6.37
C ASP A 342 22.06 -11.43 4.99
N CYS A 343 21.94 -10.64 3.92
CA CYS A 343 22.03 -11.13 2.55
C CYS A 343 23.42 -11.67 2.21
N ALA A 344 24.47 -11.06 2.74
CA ALA A 344 25.85 -11.51 2.54
C ALA A 344 26.05 -12.95 3.03
N SER A 345 25.67 -13.22 4.28
CA SER A 345 25.80 -14.53 4.91
C SER A 345 24.94 -15.58 4.22
N LYS A 346 23.69 -15.25 3.89
CA LYS A 346 22.76 -16.15 3.19
C LYS A 346 23.27 -16.50 1.80
N PHE A 347 23.74 -15.50 1.05
CA PHE A 347 24.25 -15.71 -0.30
C PHE A 347 25.53 -16.55 -0.31
N VAL A 348 26.50 -16.25 0.57
CA VAL A 348 27.73 -17.03 0.71
C VAL A 348 27.42 -18.47 1.12
N THR A 349 26.46 -18.68 2.03
CA THR A 349 26.04 -20.02 2.45
C THR A 349 25.38 -20.79 1.31
N ALA A 350 24.51 -20.15 0.53
CA ALA A 350 23.87 -20.75 -0.64
C ALA A 350 24.90 -21.17 -1.69
N MET A 351 25.79 -20.26 -2.08
CA MET A 351 26.87 -20.53 -3.04
C MET A 351 27.77 -21.70 -2.61
N ASN A 352 28.14 -21.76 -1.32
CA ASN A 352 28.93 -22.87 -0.80
C ASN A 352 28.15 -24.19 -0.73
N THR A 353 26.83 -24.15 -0.65
CA THR A 353 25.98 -25.35 -0.64
C THR A 353 25.84 -25.91 -2.05
N VAL A 354 25.46 -25.07 -3.01
CA VAL A 354 25.23 -25.47 -4.41
C VAL A 354 26.53 -25.89 -5.08
N LEU A 355 27.63 -25.16 -4.82
CA LEU A 355 28.96 -25.44 -5.36
C LEU A 355 29.88 -26.12 -4.33
N SER A 356 29.32 -26.93 -3.43
CA SER A 356 30.04 -27.61 -2.34
C SER A 356 31.20 -28.49 -2.82
N SER A 357 31.12 -29.05 -4.03
CA SER A 357 32.22 -29.84 -4.63
C SER A 357 33.30 -29.00 -5.32
N LYS A 358 33.17 -27.66 -5.34
CA LYS A 358 33.99 -26.72 -6.12
C LYS A 358 34.34 -25.46 -5.32
N SER A 359 34.73 -25.63 -4.05
CA SER A 359 35.01 -24.54 -3.10
C SER A 359 35.97 -23.47 -3.62
N ASP A 360 37.00 -23.87 -4.38
CA ASP A 360 38.00 -22.95 -4.93
C ASP A 360 37.40 -22.00 -5.98
N VAL A 361 36.45 -22.49 -6.79
CA VAL A 361 35.73 -21.68 -7.78
C VAL A 361 34.72 -20.78 -7.10
N THR A 362 34.00 -21.30 -6.09
CA THR A 362 33.07 -20.53 -5.26
C THR A 362 33.77 -19.31 -4.64
N GLN A 363 34.95 -19.50 -4.05
CA GLN A 363 35.69 -18.40 -3.43
C GLN A 363 36.17 -17.38 -4.47
N GLN A 364 36.67 -17.84 -5.63
CA GLN A 364 37.08 -16.94 -6.72
C GLN A 364 35.92 -16.04 -7.20
N ILE A 365 34.71 -16.59 -7.31
CA ILE A 365 33.52 -15.83 -7.70
C ILE A 365 33.15 -14.81 -6.62
N LEU A 366 33.09 -15.24 -5.36
CA LEU A 366 32.81 -14.35 -4.23
C LEU A 366 33.82 -13.19 -4.18
N ASP A 367 35.10 -13.47 -4.36
CA ASP A 367 36.15 -12.45 -4.42
C ASP A 367 35.97 -11.49 -5.59
N LYS A 368 35.63 -11.99 -6.79
CA LYS A 368 35.42 -11.16 -7.99
C LYS A 368 34.20 -10.24 -7.90
N TYR A 369 33.17 -10.65 -7.18
CA TYR A 369 32.01 -9.79 -6.88
C TYR A 369 32.20 -8.95 -5.62
N ASN A 370 33.34 -9.07 -4.91
CA ASN A 370 33.59 -8.46 -3.61
C ASN A 370 32.48 -8.79 -2.60
N ILE A 371 32.20 -10.07 -2.41
CA ILE A 371 31.21 -10.57 -1.45
C ILE A 371 31.93 -11.40 -0.38
N THR A 372 31.85 -10.98 0.88
CA THR A 372 32.31 -11.77 2.02
C THR A 372 31.18 -11.94 3.03
N LYS A 373 31.27 -12.97 3.87
CA LYS A 373 30.21 -13.33 4.82
C LYS A 373 29.90 -12.23 5.84
N ASP A 374 30.92 -11.42 6.17
CA ASP A 374 30.88 -10.41 7.24
C ASP A 374 30.54 -9.00 6.73
N MET A 375 30.27 -8.84 5.43
CA MET A 375 29.86 -7.55 4.87
C MET A 375 28.52 -7.07 5.44
N THR A 376 28.37 -5.75 5.54
CA THR A 376 27.07 -5.17 5.86
C THR A 376 26.09 -5.39 4.71
N ASP A 377 24.79 -5.44 5.01
CA ASP A 377 23.76 -5.64 4.00
C ASP A 377 23.71 -4.52 2.95
N ASP A 378 24.07 -3.29 3.33
CA ASP A 378 24.13 -2.14 2.41
C ASP A 378 25.28 -2.27 1.41
N GLU A 379 26.40 -2.89 1.79
CA GLU A 379 27.55 -3.14 0.92
C GLU A 379 27.36 -4.42 0.08
N ALA A 380 26.82 -5.48 0.67
CA ALA A 380 26.68 -6.78 0.01
C ALA A 380 25.56 -6.78 -1.03
N PHE A 381 24.44 -6.10 -0.77
CA PHE A 381 23.27 -6.19 -1.63
C PHE A 381 23.54 -5.70 -3.07
N PRO A 382 24.20 -4.55 -3.33
CA PRO A 382 24.60 -4.17 -4.69
C PRO A 382 25.53 -5.18 -5.37
N SER A 383 26.46 -5.80 -4.63
CA SER A 383 27.36 -6.83 -5.15
C SER A 383 26.60 -8.11 -5.54
N ILE A 384 25.63 -8.52 -4.73
CA ILE A 384 24.74 -9.64 -5.04
C ILE A 384 23.87 -9.32 -6.26
N LEU A 385 23.36 -8.08 -6.38
CA LEU A 385 22.64 -7.66 -7.59
C LEU A 385 23.52 -7.72 -8.84
N ASN A 386 24.82 -7.42 -8.73
CA ASN A 386 25.75 -7.59 -9.86
C ASN A 386 25.86 -9.06 -10.29
N TYR A 387 25.89 -10.01 -9.35
CA TYR A 387 25.87 -11.44 -9.65
C TYR A 387 24.55 -11.83 -10.33
N ILE A 388 23.41 -11.42 -9.74
CA ILE A 388 22.06 -11.70 -10.28
C ILE A 388 21.93 -11.13 -11.70
N ASN A 389 22.41 -9.92 -11.94
CA ASN A 389 22.39 -9.30 -13.26
C ASN A 389 23.11 -10.16 -14.31
N ASP A 390 24.26 -10.71 -13.94
CA ASP A 390 25.06 -11.52 -14.85
C ASP A 390 24.42 -12.85 -15.16
N ILE A 391 23.93 -13.57 -14.16
CA ILE A 391 23.35 -14.89 -14.38
C ILE A 391 21.94 -14.80 -14.97
N ALA A 392 21.10 -13.85 -14.54
CA ALA A 392 19.67 -13.85 -14.84
C ALA A 392 19.26 -12.98 -16.05
N PHE A 393 20.07 -11.99 -16.43
CA PHE A 393 19.75 -11.09 -17.56
C PHE A 393 20.81 -11.18 -18.66
N PHE A 394 22.07 -10.96 -18.32
CA PHE A 394 23.13 -10.90 -19.31
C PHE A 394 23.51 -12.29 -19.87
N ALA A 395 23.65 -13.32 -19.03
CA ALA A 395 24.01 -14.64 -19.50
C ALA A 395 22.98 -15.25 -20.47
N PRO A 396 21.66 -15.07 -20.27
CA PRO A 396 20.65 -15.44 -21.27
C PRO A 396 20.85 -14.79 -22.64
N VAL A 397 21.24 -13.51 -22.71
CA VAL A 397 21.51 -12.82 -24.00
C VAL A 397 22.58 -13.57 -24.79
N LEU A 398 23.71 -13.87 -24.15
CA LEU A 398 24.81 -14.63 -24.78
C LEU A 398 24.43 -16.08 -25.09
N THR A 399 23.64 -16.70 -24.21
CA THR A 399 23.19 -18.08 -24.36
C THR A 399 22.31 -18.27 -25.59
N PHE A 400 21.33 -17.37 -25.78
CA PHE A 400 20.50 -17.35 -26.98
C PHE A 400 21.34 -17.02 -28.22
N ALA A 401 22.23 -16.03 -28.14
CA ALA A 401 23.11 -15.66 -29.26
C ALA A 401 24.01 -16.83 -29.71
N LYS A 402 24.58 -17.59 -28.76
CA LYS A 402 25.44 -18.76 -29.04
C LYS A 402 24.66 -19.90 -29.72
N GLY A 403 23.43 -20.15 -29.29
CA GLY A 403 22.61 -21.23 -29.81
C GLY A 403 21.83 -20.90 -31.08
N TRP A 404 21.77 -19.64 -31.49
CA TRP A 404 20.97 -19.21 -32.64
C TRP A 404 21.57 -19.66 -33.97
N LYS A 405 20.70 -19.98 -34.95
CA LYS A 405 21.12 -20.52 -36.26
C LYS A 405 21.16 -19.49 -37.38
N ASN A 406 20.33 -18.46 -37.31
CA ASN A 406 20.23 -17.41 -38.31
C ASN A 406 20.90 -16.12 -37.81
N ASP A 407 20.64 -14.97 -38.42
CA ASP A 407 21.23 -13.71 -37.97
C ASP A 407 20.72 -13.35 -36.56
N VAL A 408 21.66 -13.02 -35.67
CA VAL A 408 21.38 -12.52 -34.32
C VAL A 408 22.05 -11.18 -34.11
N TYR A 409 21.29 -10.23 -33.56
CA TYR A 409 21.67 -8.86 -33.30
C TYR A 409 21.63 -8.58 -31.80
N VAL A 410 22.80 -8.45 -31.18
CA VAL A 410 22.89 -8.14 -29.76
C VAL A 410 22.98 -6.63 -29.55
N TYR A 411 22.26 -6.10 -28.56
CA TYR A 411 22.44 -4.73 -28.09
C TYR A 411 22.68 -4.66 -26.58
N TYR A 412 23.43 -3.64 -26.16
CA TYR A 412 23.62 -3.26 -24.77
C TYR A 412 23.13 -1.84 -24.57
N PHE A 413 22.16 -1.67 -23.66
CA PHE A 413 21.68 -0.36 -23.27
C PHE A 413 22.45 0.11 -22.03
N ASN A 414 23.31 1.11 -22.22
CA ASN A 414 24.26 1.63 -21.24
C ASN A 414 24.03 3.12 -20.92
N GLU A 415 22.96 3.72 -21.45
CA GLU A 415 22.58 5.09 -21.12
C GLU A 415 22.09 5.16 -19.67
N GLY A 416 22.79 5.96 -18.87
CA GLY A 416 22.46 6.16 -17.46
C GLY A 416 21.08 6.79 -17.28
N ASN A 417 20.37 6.41 -16.21
CA ASN A 417 19.10 7.03 -15.87
C ASN A 417 19.31 8.54 -15.59
N PRO A 418 18.66 9.46 -16.35
CA PRO A 418 18.87 10.90 -16.19
C PRO A 418 18.22 11.49 -14.94
N TRP A 419 17.30 10.76 -14.31
CA TRP A 419 16.47 11.27 -13.23
C TRP A 419 17.05 10.92 -11.86
N ASP A 420 16.78 11.78 -10.89
CA ASP A 420 17.24 11.58 -9.51
C ASP A 420 16.59 10.33 -8.90
N GLY A 421 17.42 9.48 -8.29
CA GLY A 421 16.99 8.26 -7.62
C GLY A 421 18.13 7.25 -7.47
N PRO A 422 17.84 6.05 -6.90
CA PRO A 422 18.84 5.01 -6.64
C PRO A 422 19.64 4.52 -7.85
N TRP A 423 19.09 4.69 -9.05
CA TRP A 423 19.67 4.22 -10.32
C TRP A 423 20.15 5.33 -11.23
N LYS A 424 20.25 6.58 -10.72
CA LYS A 424 20.82 7.69 -11.48
C LYS A 424 22.18 7.30 -12.06
N ASP A 425 22.44 7.70 -13.30
CA ASP A 425 23.66 7.42 -14.06
C ASP A 425 23.91 5.93 -14.37
N ARG A 426 22.96 5.05 -14.06
CA ARG A 426 22.99 3.62 -14.42
C ARG A 426 21.78 3.25 -15.27
N ALA A 427 22.00 2.46 -16.31
CA ALA A 427 20.90 1.95 -17.12
C ALA A 427 20.14 0.87 -16.35
N SER A 428 19.03 1.25 -15.72
CA SER A 428 18.15 0.36 -14.94
C SER A 428 17.23 -0.46 -15.86
N HIS A 429 16.65 -1.52 -15.32
CA HIS A 429 15.60 -2.28 -15.97
C HIS A 429 14.51 -1.36 -16.54
N ILE A 430 13.99 -1.69 -17.72
CA ILE A 430 12.93 -0.96 -18.46
C ILE A 430 13.28 0.45 -18.94
N LEU A 431 14.44 0.99 -18.59
CA LEU A 431 14.83 2.33 -19.02
C LEU A 431 14.94 2.43 -20.54
N ASP A 432 15.36 1.35 -21.21
CA ASP A 432 15.43 1.28 -22.67
C ASP A 432 14.07 1.51 -23.34
N LEU A 433 12.95 1.07 -22.75
CA LEU A 433 11.60 1.38 -23.24
C LEU A 433 11.24 2.87 -23.12
N ALA A 434 11.71 3.54 -22.06
CA ALA A 434 11.48 4.97 -21.89
C ALA A 434 12.12 5.78 -23.04
N TYR A 435 13.25 5.31 -23.55
CA TYR A 435 13.91 5.85 -24.74
C TYR A 435 13.22 5.37 -26.02
N LEU A 436 12.87 4.09 -26.15
CA LEU A 436 12.34 3.52 -27.38
C LEU A 436 11.06 4.21 -27.85
N PHE A 437 10.04 4.31 -26.98
CA PHE A 437 8.70 4.77 -27.37
C PHE A 437 8.56 6.30 -27.42
N GLN A 438 9.59 7.05 -27.06
CA GLN A 438 9.64 8.52 -27.13
C GLN A 438 8.63 9.23 -26.20
N ASN A 439 8.03 8.53 -25.24
CA ASN A 439 7.01 9.09 -24.34
C ASN A 439 7.60 9.96 -23.21
N PHE A 440 8.89 9.80 -22.93
CA PHE A 440 9.63 10.61 -21.94
C PHE A 440 10.48 11.73 -22.56
N ARG A 441 10.34 11.96 -23.87
CA ARG A 441 11.22 12.84 -24.65
C ARG A 441 11.36 14.24 -24.07
N GLU A 442 10.29 14.81 -23.54
CA GLU A 442 10.26 16.15 -22.93
C GLU A 442 11.14 16.27 -21.69
N PHE A 443 11.44 15.14 -21.04
CA PHE A 443 12.23 15.06 -19.82
C PHE A 443 13.68 14.65 -20.08
N MET A 444 14.08 14.56 -21.35
CA MET A 444 15.41 14.14 -21.80
C MET A 444 16.17 15.28 -22.48
N GLY A 445 17.48 15.34 -22.28
CA GLY A 445 18.37 16.27 -22.98
C GLY A 445 18.48 15.98 -24.49
N GLN A 446 18.97 16.93 -25.29
CA GLN A 446 19.03 16.78 -26.76
C GLN A 446 19.82 15.54 -27.21
N ASP A 447 20.97 15.27 -26.58
CA ASP A 447 21.80 14.11 -26.89
C ASP A 447 21.07 12.79 -26.59
N GLN A 448 20.30 12.76 -25.49
CA GLN A 448 19.50 11.61 -25.09
C GLN A 448 18.32 11.40 -26.04
N GLN A 449 17.67 12.49 -26.49
CA GLN A 449 16.63 12.41 -27.52
C GLN A 449 17.20 11.88 -28.85
N GLN A 450 18.42 12.26 -29.22
CA GLN A 450 19.07 11.75 -30.42
C GLN A 450 19.45 10.27 -30.28
N LEU A 451 19.89 9.85 -29.09
CA LEU A 451 20.11 8.45 -28.76
C LEU A 451 18.81 7.64 -28.87
N ALA A 452 17.72 8.13 -28.28
CA ALA A 452 16.39 7.54 -28.33
C ALA A 452 15.89 7.37 -29.77
N ILE A 453 16.10 8.39 -30.62
CA ILE A 453 15.78 8.32 -32.05
C ILE A 453 16.58 7.22 -32.75
N THR A 454 17.88 7.14 -32.49
CA THR A 454 18.76 6.17 -33.13
C THR A 454 18.41 4.75 -32.71
N PHE A 455 18.08 4.54 -31.44
CA PHE A 455 17.63 3.25 -30.94
C PHE A 455 16.34 2.81 -31.64
N ALA A 456 15.31 3.66 -31.67
CA ALA A 456 14.06 3.36 -32.37
C ALA A 456 14.27 3.09 -33.87
N GLU A 457 15.14 3.86 -34.54
CA GLU A 457 15.46 3.67 -35.97
C GLU A 457 16.05 2.29 -36.25
N ASP A 458 16.93 1.81 -35.39
CA ASP A 458 17.53 0.49 -35.56
C ASP A 458 16.48 -0.64 -35.38
N LEU A 459 15.50 -0.47 -34.47
CA LEU A 459 14.37 -1.41 -34.36
C LEU A 459 13.45 -1.36 -35.58
N PHE A 460 13.22 -0.18 -36.17
CA PHE A 460 12.46 -0.07 -37.42
C PHE A 460 13.16 -0.82 -38.55
N LYS A 461 14.48 -0.64 -38.74
CA LYS A 461 15.27 -1.38 -39.74
C LYS A 461 15.10 -2.88 -39.56
N PHE A 462 15.21 -3.37 -38.33
CA PHE A 462 15.00 -4.78 -38.03
C PHE A 462 13.59 -5.27 -38.39
N CYS A 463 12.55 -4.49 -38.08
CA CYS A 463 11.17 -4.81 -38.48
C CYS A 463 10.98 -4.84 -40.02
N HIS A 464 11.75 -4.05 -40.76
CA HIS A 464 11.77 -4.08 -42.22
C HIS A 464 12.60 -5.24 -42.81
N GLY A 465 13.24 -6.08 -41.97
CA GLY A 465 14.17 -7.11 -42.42
C GLY A 465 15.49 -6.55 -42.96
N MET A 466 15.79 -5.29 -42.63
CA MET A 466 17.07 -4.67 -42.89
C MET A 466 18.02 -5.00 -41.75
N LYS A 467 19.31 -5.15 -42.06
CA LYS A 467 20.34 -5.35 -41.04
C LYS A 467 20.58 -4.02 -40.29
N PRO A 468 20.19 -3.89 -39.00
CA PRO A 468 20.34 -2.62 -38.28
C PRO A 468 21.82 -2.31 -37.98
N TRP A 469 22.62 -3.35 -37.78
CA TRP A 469 24.08 -3.35 -37.68
C TRP A 469 24.60 -4.74 -38.12
N PRO A 470 25.91 -5.03 -38.17
CA PRO A 470 26.39 -6.37 -38.49
C PRO A 470 25.86 -7.42 -37.49
N ALA A 471 25.39 -8.56 -37.98
CA ALA A 471 25.03 -9.70 -37.12
C ALA A 471 26.30 -10.40 -36.60
N ILE A 472 26.18 -11.21 -35.55
CA ILE A 472 27.30 -12.02 -35.03
C ILE A 472 27.79 -13.00 -36.11
N ALA A 473 29.08 -12.92 -36.48
CA ALA A 473 29.61 -13.71 -37.58
C ALA A 473 29.64 -15.21 -37.26
N GLN A 474 29.17 -16.04 -38.20
CA GLN A 474 29.05 -17.52 -38.06
C GLN A 474 28.22 -17.98 -36.84
N ASN A 475 27.47 -17.06 -36.21
CA ASN A 475 26.82 -17.26 -34.91
C ASN A 475 27.80 -17.78 -33.86
N ASP A 476 29.05 -17.36 -33.94
CA ASP A 476 30.10 -17.70 -33.00
C ASP A 476 30.39 -16.49 -32.12
N VAL A 477 29.95 -16.58 -30.86
CA VAL A 477 30.15 -15.54 -29.85
C VAL A 477 31.62 -15.40 -29.41
N GLU A 478 32.51 -16.31 -29.83
CA GLU A 478 33.93 -16.32 -29.46
C GLU A 478 34.81 -15.69 -30.55
N ALA A 479 34.51 -15.92 -31.84
CA ALA A 479 35.30 -15.39 -32.96
C ALA A 479 34.67 -14.18 -33.69
N GLY A 480 33.34 -14.03 -33.65
CA GLY A 480 32.58 -13.13 -34.51
C GLY A 480 31.66 -12.14 -33.80
N PHE A 481 31.81 -11.98 -32.48
CA PHE A 481 30.87 -11.21 -31.67
C PHE A 481 30.87 -9.72 -32.02
N THR A 482 29.67 -9.17 -32.17
CA THR A 482 29.43 -7.73 -32.25
C THR A 482 28.13 -7.41 -31.51
N ALA A 483 28.14 -6.33 -30.73
CA ALA A 483 26.95 -5.80 -30.09
C ALA A 483 26.86 -4.29 -30.28
N ARG A 484 25.65 -3.80 -30.54
CA ARG A 484 25.32 -2.38 -30.62
C ARG A 484 25.26 -1.80 -29.20
N VAL A 485 25.92 -0.68 -28.95
CA VAL A 485 25.91 -0.04 -27.63
C VAL A 485 25.23 1.30 -27.70
N TYR A 486 24.23 1.51 -26.84
CA TYR A 486 23.51 2.77 -26.69
C TYR A 486 23.91 3.43 -25.38
N GLY A 487 24.53 4.61 -25.46
CA GLY A 487 24.94 5.37 -24.28
C GLY A 487 26.40 5.13 -23.85
N PRO A 488 27.00 6.09 -23.13
CA PRO A 488 26.40 7.35 -22.68
C PRO A 488 26.20 8.35 -23.84
N ALA A 489 25.05 9.04 -23.86
CA ALA A 489 24.65 9.97 -24.90
C ALA A 489 25.70 11.10 -25.12
N PRO A 490 25.92 11.55 -26.36
CA PRO A 490 25.24 11.16 -27.61
C PRO A 490 25.81 9.89 -28.27
N ASN A 491 26.66 9.13 -27.58
CA ASN A 491 27.44 8.07 -28.22
C ASN A 491 26.58 6.83 -28.53
N VAL A 492 26.70 6.37 -29.77
CA VAL A 492 26.23 5.05 -30.21
C VAL A 492 27.40 4.31 -30.81
N GLY A 493 27.74 3.17 -30.23
CA GLY A 493 28.94 2.41 -30.55
C GLY A 493 28.65 0.99 -31.02
N GLN A 494 29.72 0.25 -31.23
CA GLN A 494 29.71 -1.20 -31.36
C GLN A 494 30.90 -1.76 -30.57
N VAL A 495 30.71 -2.91 -29.94
CA VAL A 495 31.77 -3.65 -29.26
C VAL A 495 31.98 -5.00 -29.94
N ASN A 496 33.25 -5.36 -30.18
CA ASN A 496 33.64 -6.61 -30.85
C ASN A 496 34.02 -7.71 -29.86
N GLY A 497 33.29 -7.78 -28.75
CA GLY A 497 33.46 -8.79 -27.70
C GLY A 497 32.47 -8.55 -26.55
N PRO A 498 31.92 -9.63 -25.95
CA PRO A 498 30.82 -9.52 -24.99
C PRO A 498 31.19 -8.80 -23.70
N TYR A 499 32.47 -8.79 -23.31
CA TYR A 499 32.98 -8.19 -22.07
C TYR A 499 34.03 -7.09 -22.31
N LYS A 500 34.20 -6.61 -23.55
CA LYS A 500 35.20 -5.57 -23.86
C LYS A 500 34.82 -4.22 -23.26
N GLU A 501 35.81 -3.34 -23.14
CA GLU A 501 35.61 -1.93 -22.75
C GLU A 501 34.49 -1.30 -23.59
N GLY A 502 33.52 -0.66 -22.93
CA GLY A 502 32.29 -0.15 -23.55
C GLY A 502 31.06 -1.06 -23.43
N SER A 503 31.21 -2.37 -23.19
CA SER A 503 30.07 -3.26 -22.93
C SER A 503 29.45 -3.03 -21.54
N LEU A 504 30.28 -2.65 -20.56
CA LEU A 504 29.92 -2.56 -19.13
C LEU A 504 29.38 -3.88 -18.56
N ARG A 505 29.73 -5.02 -19.16
CA ARG A 505 29.40 -6.37 -18.67
C ARG A 505 30.64 -7.05 -18.10
N ARG A 506 30.43 -8.00 -17.18
CA ARG A 506 31.51 -8.71 -16.47
C ARG A 506 31.61 -10.14 -17.00
N SER A 507 32.82 -10.64 -17.14
CA SER A 507 33.10 -12.01 -17.60
C SER A 507 33.09 -13.06 -16.48
N VAL A 508 32.94 -12.65 -15.22
CA VAL A 508 33.24 -13.48 -14.03
C VAL A 508 32.64 -14.90 -14.11
N LEU A 509 31.35 -15.05 -14.39
CA LEU A 509 30.71 -16.37 -14.47
C LEU A 509 31.18 -17.18 -15.69
N PHE A 510 31.49 -16.51 -16.79
CA PHE A 510 31.94 -17.13 -18.02
C PHE A 510 33.41 -17.57 -17.98
N ASP A 511 34.26 -16.85 -17.23
CA ASP A 511 35.65 -17.22 -16.98
C ASP A 511 35.76 -18.56 -16.22
N HIS A 512 34.68 -18.98 -15.55
CA HIS A 512 34.58 -20.25 -14.82
C HIS A 512 33.64 -21.28 -15.47
N ALA A 513 33.11 -21.01 -16.66
CA ALA A 513 32.10 -21.84 -17.32
C ALA A 513 32.59 -23.26 -17.68
N ASP A 514 33.90 -23.45 -17.87
CA ASP A 514 34.52 -24.77 -18.12
C ASP A 514 34.55 -25.65 -16.86
N GLN A 515 34.46 -25.05 -15.67
CA GLN A 515 34.53 -25.74 -14.38
C GLN A 515 33.13 -25.89 -13.75
N VAL A 516 32.28 -24.88 -13.92
CA VAL A 516 30.90 -24.83 -13.41
C VAL A 516 30.00 -24.41 -14.54
N SER A 517 29.00 -25.22 -14.87
CA SER A 517 28.04 -24.88 -15.91
C SER A 517 27.19 -23.67 -15.51
N LEU A 518 26.73 -22.88 -16.50
CA LEU A 518 25.75 -21.81 -16.25
C LEU A 518 24.47 -22.36 -15.61
N ASP A 519 24.11 -23.62 -15.87
CA ASP A 519 22.99 -24.29 -15.21
C ASP A 519 23.23 -24.53 -13.71
N GLU A 520 24.47 -24.85 -13.30
CA GLU A 520 24.85 -24.93 -11.88
C GLU A 520 24.87 -23.54 -11.22
N PHE A 521 25.40 -22.51 -11.88
CA PHE A 521 25.28 -21.14 -11.37
C PHE A 521 23.83 -20.66 -11.32
N ALA A 522 23.01 -21.09 -12.29
CA ALA A 522 21.59 -20.79 -12.26
C ALA A 522 20.90 -21.52 -11.11
N LYS A 523 21.38 -22.68 -10.63
CA LYS A 523 20.87 -23.27 -9.38
C LYS A 523 21.19 -22.43 -8.14
N ASP A 524 22.05 -21.41 -8.23
CA ASP A 524 22.29 -20.37 -7.21
C ASP A 524 21.46 -19.08 -7.43
N SER A 525 20.86 -18.88 -8.63
CA SER A 525 19.91 -17.79 -8.93
C SER A 525 18.41 -18.19 -8.97
N VAL A 526 18.10 -19.43 -9.35
CA VAL A 526 16.85 -20.17 -9.12
C VAL A 526 16.45 -20.21 -7.62
N PRO A 527 17.39 -20.18 -6.66
CA PRO A 527 17.16 -19.90 -5.27
C PRO A 527 16.73 -18.47 -4.98
N ILE A 528 16.28 -17.63 -5.90
CA ILE A 528 15.38 -16.57 -5.43
C ILE A 528 14.07 -17.21 -4.92
N GLY A 529 13.59 -18.28 -5.57
CA GLY A 529 12.50 -19.12 -5.07
C GLY A 529 12.93 -20.15 -4.02
N TYR A 530 14.17 -20.67 -4.11
CA TYR A 530 14.73 -21.67 -3.18
C TYR A 530 15.44 -21.08 -1.94
N ILE A 531 15.94 -19.83 -1.96
CA ILE A 531 16.32 -19.03 -0.78
C ILE A 531 15.05 -18.56 -0.07
N LEU A 532 13.95 -18.30 -0.80
CA LEU A 532 12.62 -18.21 -0.19
C LEU A 532 12.19 -19.54 0.46
N TRP A 533 12.46 -20.69 -0.17
CA TRP A 533 12.18 -22.02 0.38
C TRP A 533 13.07 -22.38 1.59
N SER A 534 14.37 -22.05 1.58
CA SER A 534 15.31 -22.35 2.66
C SER A 534 15.20 -21.36 3.82
N LEU A 535 14.84 -20.09 3.57
CA LEU A 535 14.54 -19.12 4.63
C LEU A 535 13.18 -19.34 5.29
N LEU A 536 12.27 -20.08 4.66
CA LEU A 536 10.99 -20.51 5.25
C LEU A 536 11.10 -21.83 6.04
N LEU A 537 12.19 -22.60 5.88
CA LEU A 537 12.36 -23.92 6.53
C LEU A 537 13.44 -23.97 7.62
N GLU A 538 14.25 -22.93 7.82
CA GLU A 538 15.17 -22.84 8.96
C GLU A 538 14.50 -22.25 10.21
N TYR A 539 13.51 -22.96 10.76
CA TYR A 539 13.23 -23.02 12.21
C TYR A 539 12.42 -24.30 12.55
N PRO A 540 12.96 -25.52 12.36
CA PRO A 540 12.44 -26.68 13.04
C PRO A 540 13.21 -26.81 14.34
N HIS A 541 12.78 -26.14 15.41
CA HIS A 541 12.89 -26.59 16.82
C HIS A 541 12.44 -25.43 17.74
N ALA A 542 11.55 -25.77 18.68
CA ALA A 542 10.93 -24.89 19.68
C ALA A 542 9.77 -24.00 19.18
N ILE A 543 8.60 -24.63 19.00
CA ILE A 543 7.27 -24.29 19.59
C ILE A 543 6.23 -25.10 18.81
N SER A 544 5.52 -25.99 19.50
CA SER A 544 4.57 -26.92 18.88
C SER A 544 3.41 -26.19 18.20
N ALA A 545 3.13 -26.56 16.94
CA ALA A 545 2.06 -26.07 16.05
C ALA A 545 0.64 -26.02 16.65
N VAL A 546 0.42 -26.63 17.80
CA VAL A 546 -0.87 -26.66 18.51
C VAL A 546 -1.22 -25.31 19.16
N GLN A 547 -0.23 -24.53 19.60
CA GLN A 547 -0.50 -23.21 20.24
C GLN A 547 -0.69 -22.08 19.22
N LEU A 548 0.03 -22.10 18.09
CA LEU A 548 -0.19 -21.12 17.01
C LEU A 548 -1.53 -21.35 16.30
N ASN A 549 -1.93 -22.61 16.05
CA ASN A 549 -3.22 -22.90 15.41
C ASN A 549 -4.43 -22.50 16.28
N LEU A 550 -4.31 -22.52 17.61
CA LEU A 550 -5.38 -22.05 18.50
C LEU A 550 -5.54 -20.52 18.47
N ILE A 551 -4.43 -19.79 18.35
CA ILE A 551 -4.45 -18.33 18.19
C ILE A 551 -4.93 -17.97 16.78
N PHE A 552 -4.40 -18.62 15.73
CA PHE A 552 -4.84 -18.42 14.35
C PHE A 552 -6.32 -18.77 14.14
N ALA A 553 -6.82 -19.87 14.72
CA ALA A 553 -8.23 -20.26 14.62
C ALA A 553 -9.18 -19.31 15.37
N MET A 554 -8.75 -18.69 16.49
CA MET A 554 -9.54 -17.68 17.19
C MET A 554 -9.59 -16.35 16.42
N VAL A 555 -8.51 -16.01 15.71
CA VAL A 555 -8.37 -14.81 14.88
C VAL A 555 -9.14 -14.93 13.56
N LEU A 556 -9.00 -16.06 12.84
CA LEU A 556 -9.64 -16.33 11.55
C LEU A 556 -11.12 -16.70 11.68
N GLY A 557 -11.52 -17.37 12.76
CA GLY A 557 -12.92 -17.69 13.05
C GLY A 557 -13.82 -16.46 13.23
N SER A 558 -13.25 -15.29 13.51
CA SER A 558 -13.96 -14.01 13.53
C SER A 558 -13.98 -13.31 12.16
N LEU A 559 -13.07 -13.66 11.24
CA LEU A 559 -12.88 -13.00 9.95
C LEU A 559 -13.81 -13.55 8.85
N LEU A 560 -14.25 -14.81 8.99
CA LEU A 560 -14.98 -15.52 7.92
C LEU A 560 -16.51 -15.52 7.96
N SER A 561 -17.15 -15.02 9.01
CA SER A 561 -18.61 -15.13 9.09
C SER A 561 -19.32 -13.95 8.41
N LYS A 562 -19.41 -13.98 7.08
CA LYS A 562 -20.48 -13.40 6.22
C LYS A 562 -20.07 -13.67 4.76
N HIS A 563 -20.50 -14.76 4.11
CA HIS A 563 -21.80 -14.88 3.45
C HIS A 563 -22.11 -16.34 3.09
N GLY A 564 -23.38 -16.76 3.19
CA GLY A 564 -23.90 -17.98 2.56
C GLY A 564 -24.81 -18.86 3.43
N LYS A 565 -24.70 -18.79 4.76
CA LYS A 565 -25.67 -19.42 5.67
C LYS A 565 -26.47 -18.33 6.38
N LYS A 566 -27.79 -18.56 6.57
CA LYS A 566 -28.64 -17.72 7.44
C LYS A 566 -27.81 -17.37 8.67
N PRO A 567 -27.56 -16.08 8.93
CA PRO A 567 -26.45 -15.78 9.80
C PRO A 567 -26.78 -16.32 11.21
N LYS A 568 -25.82 -17.05 11.78
CA LYS A 568 -25.98 -17.62 13.11
C LYS A 568 -25.56 -16.55 14.10
N ARG A 569 -26.31 -16.42 15.19
CA ARG A 569 -25.99 -15.51 16.30
C ARG A 569 -24.52 -15.75 16.72
N PRO A 570 -23.65 -14.72 16.71
CA PRO A 570 -22.25 -14.88 17.10
C PRO A 570 -22.11 -15.44 18.52
N VAL A 571 -21.12 -16.31 18.73
CA VAL A 571 -20.83 -16.91 20.05
C VAL A 571 -20.41 -15.81 21.03
N LEU A 572 -21.01 -15.83 22.23
CA LEU A 572 -20.80 -14.82 23.29
C LEU A 572 -21.09 -13.38 22.81
N LEU A 573 -22.03 -13.19 21.89
CA LEU A 573 -22.40 -11.89 21.34
C LEU A 573 -22.60 -10.83 22.43
N GLU A 574 -23.39 -11.13 23.47
CA GLU A 574 -23.70 -10.18 24.55
C GLU A 574 -22.45 -9.70 25.29
N LEU A 575 -21.47 -10.58 25.52
CA LEU A 575 -20.20 -10.23 26.15
C LEU A 575 -19.33 -9.41 25.19
N ARG A 576 -19.17 -9.88 23.95
CA ARG A 576 -18.27 -9.31 22.93
C ARG A 576 -18.73 -7.98 22.33
N SER A 577 -20.00 -7.63 22.52
CA SER A 577 -20.57 -6.33 22.17
C SER A 577 -21.08 -5.55 23.39
N SER A 578 -20.70 -5.98 24.61
CA SER A 578 -21.07 -5.28 25.84
C SER A 578 -20.36 -3.93 25.91
N LYS A 579 -21.03 -2.92 26.50
CA LYS A 579 -20.43 -1.59 26.71
C LYS A 579 -19.09 -1.71 27.46
N VAL A 580 -19.06 -2.55 28.49
CA VAL A 580 -17.87 -2.81 29.32
C VAL A 580 -16.72 -3.41 28.50
N PHE A 581 -16.99 -4.38 27.63
CA PHE A 581 -15.95 -4.99 26.81
C PHE A 581 -15.42 -4.01 25.76
N VAL A 582 -16.28 -3.22 25.11
CA VAL A 582 -15.82 -2.20 24.14
C VAL A 582 -14.96 -1.14 24.84
N ILE A 583 -15.38 -0.66 26.02
CA ILE A 583 -14.58 0.24 26.85
C ILE A 583 -13.22 -0.38 27.16
N PHE A 584 -13.20 -1.63 27.64
CA PHE A 584 -11.96 -2.34 27.94
C PHE A 584 -11.03 -2.46 26.72
N VAL A 585 -11.56 -2.85 25.55
CA VAL A 585 -10.74 -3.00 24.33
C VAL A 585 -10.16 -1.67 23.87
N VAL A 586 -10.94 -0.58 23.90
CA VAL A 586 -10.43 0.75 23.53
C VAL A 586 -9.41 1.25 24.55
N SER A 587 -9.68 1.10 25.84
CA SER A 587 -8.72 1.45 26.90
C SER A 587 -7.43 0.63 26.84
N PHE A 588 -7.53 -0.66 26.50
CA PHE A 588 -6.36 -1.52 26.35
C PHE A 588 -5.57 -1.20 25.07
N ALA A 589 -6.27 -0.77 24.02
CA ALA A 589 -5.67 -0.32 22.77
C ALA A 589 -4.85 0.97 22.96
N THR A 590 -5.41 1.96 23.66
CA THR A 590 -4.68 3.20 24.00
C THR A 590 -3.55 2.93 24.99
N PHE A 591 -3.77 2.04 25.97
CA PHE A 591 -2.74 1.56 26.89
C PHE A 591 -1.57 0.91 26.14
N THR A 592 -1.83 -0.02 25.22
CA THR A 592 -0.79 -0.72 24.46
C THR A 592 0.07 0.26 23.67
N ASP A 593 -0.56 1.16 22.93
CA ASP A 593 0.14 2.14 22.10
C ASP A 593 1.08 3.05 22.90
N ILE A 594 0.59 3.65 24.00
CA ILE A 594 1.42 4.54 24.83
C ILE A 594 2.38 3.79 25.75
N LEU A 595 2.05 2.57 26.16
CA LEU A 595 2.97 1.70 26.91
C LEU A 595 4.22 1.46 26.06
N LEU A 596 4.06 1.08 24.80
CA LEU A 596 5.19 0.85 23.90
C LEU A 596 5.96 2.14 23.57
N TYR A 597 5.29 3.30 23.54
CA TYR A 597 5.97 4.60 23.48
C TYR A 597 6.87 4.84 24.71
N GLY A 598 6.34 4.59 25.91
CA GLY A 598 7.03 4.80 27.18
C GLY A 598 8.08 3.73 27.51
N LEU A 599 7.90 2.51 27.02
CA LEU A 599 8.76 1.36 27.29
C LEU A 599 10.20 1.59 26.87
N ILE A 600 10.38 2.32 25.77
CA ILE A 600 11.71 2.60 25.21
C ILE A 600 12.35 3.86 25.82
N VAL A 601 11.60 4.73 26.50
CA VAL A 601 12.10 6.00 27.07
C VAL A 601 13.33 5.80 27.99
N PRO A 602 13.31 4.93 29.02
CA PRO A 602 14.47 4.72 29.90
C PRO A 602 15.59 3.91 29.24
N VAL A 603 15.30 3.25 28.12
CA VAL A 603 16.24 2.43 27.35
C VAL A 603 16.96 3.25 26.29
N THR A 604 16.33 4.32 25.80
CA THR A 604 16.78 5.11 24.64
C THR A 604 18.19 5.68 24.82
N PRO A 605 18.54 6.39 25.91
CA PRO A 605 19.86 7.02 26.03
C PRO A 605 21.01 5.99 25.92
N THR A 606 20.93 4.92 26.73
CA THR A 606 21.92 3.85 26.73
C THR A 606 21.96 3.08 25.40
N ALA A 607 20.80 2.82 24.78
CA ALA A 607 20.77 2.12 23.49
C ALA A 607 21.31 2.97 22.33
N LEU A 608 21.13 4.30 22.36
CA LEU A 608 21.71 5.20 21.36
C LEU A 608 23.24 5.24 21.47
N HIS A 609 23.77 5.23 22.69
CA HIS A 609 25.21 5.16 22.91
C HIS A 609 25.78 3.79 22.52
N GLU A 610 25.27 2.71 23.12
CA GLU A 610 25.86 1.37 23.01
C GLU A 610 25.59 0.69 21.66
N ARG A 611 24.45 0.97 21.01
CA ARG A 611 24.04 0.27 19.77
C ARG A 611 24.13 1.13 18.52
N VAL A 612 23.83 2.43 18.63
CA VAL A 612 23.88 3.37 17.49
C VAL A 612 25.24 4.07 17.40
N GLY A 613 26.01 4.12 18.49
CA GLY A 613 27.36 4.69 18.53
C GLY A 613 27.38 6.22 18.68
N LEU A 614 26.34 6.82 19.26
CA LEU A 614 26.28 8.26 19.52
C LEU A 614 27.13 8.66 20.73
N SER A 615 27.67 9.89 20.71
CA SER A 615 28.45 10.44 21.82
C SER A 615 27.57 10.78 23.03
N GLU A 616 28.11 10.73 24.25
CA GLU A 616 27.35 11.06 25.48
C GLU A 616 26.77 12.49 25.44
N ASP A 617 27.45 13.43 24.78
CA ASP A 617 27.01 14.82 24.61
C ASP A 617 25.77 14.95 23.70
N ASP A 618 25.53 13.99 22.81
CA ASP A 618 24.44 14.02 21.82
C ASP A 618 23.17 13.26 22.29
N GLU A 619 23.25 12.48 23.37
CA GLU A 619 22.17 11.60 23.84
C GLU A 619 20.88 12.36 24.16
N GLN A 620 21.01 13.49 24.86
CA GLN A 620 19.87 14.32 25.27
C GLN A 620 19.16 14.94 24.06
N SER A 621 19.94 15.41 23.10
CA SER A 621 19.44 15.99 21.86
C SER A 621 18.71 14.94 21.02
N TRP A 622 19.30 13.76 20.81
CA TRP A 622 18.67 12.70 20.02
C TRP A 622 17.49 12.04 20.72
N THR A 623 17.53 11.90 22.05
CA THR A 623 16.36 11.44 22.82
C THR A 623 15.18 12.40 22.61
N SER A 624 15.42 13.71 22.69
CA SER A 624 14.40 14.73 22.43
C SER A 624 13.90 14.70 20.98
N ILE A 625 14.79 14.55 20.00
CA ILE A 625 14.44 14.46 18.57
C ILE A 625 13.59 13.21 18.29
N LEU A 626 13.95 12.05 18.83
CA LEU A 626 13.21 10.80 18.61
C LEU A 626 11.81 10.84 19.23
N LEU A 627 11.66 11.46 20.41
CA LEU A 627 10.34 11.70 21.01
C LEU A 627 9.52 12.70 20.19
N ALA A 628 10.16 13.74 19.64
CA ALA A 628 9.50 14.69 18.75
C ALA A 628 9.10 14.07 17.39
N LEU A 629 9.86 13.10 16.86
CA LEU A 629 9.55 12.41 15.61
C LEU A 629 8.30 11.53 15.72
N TYR A 630 8.02 10.95 16.89
CA TYR A 630 6.73 10.32 17.18
C TYR A 630 5.59 11.32 17.02
N GLY A 631 5.71 12.50 17.63
CA GLY A 631 4.74 13.60 17.48
C GLY A 631 4.64 14.11 16.05
N ALA A 632 5.76 14.18 15.33
CA ALA A 632 5.82 14.62 13.95
C ALA A 632 5.10 13.62 13.02
N ALA A 633 5.23 12.31 13.22
CA ALA A 633 4.49 11.32 12.44
C ALA A 633 3.00 11.24 12.82
N LEU A 634 2.68 11.39 14.10
CA LEU A 634 1.31 11.55 14.58
C LEU A 634 0.63 12.76 13.90
N LEU A 635 1.40 13.79 13.61
CA LEU A 635 0.98 15.01 12.89
C LEU A 635 1.12 14.88 11.35
N ALA A 636 2.04 14.10 10.80
CA ALA A 636 2.34 14.07 9.37
C ALA A 636 1.46 13.10 8.55
N ALA A 637 0.56 12.37 9.20
CA ALA A 637 -0.38 11.46 8.56
C ALA A 637 -1.48 12.19 7.73
N SER A 638 -1.10 13.12 6.84
CA SER A 638 -1.87 13.55 5.66
C SER A 638 -1.17 14.57 4.75
N ARG A 639 -1.24 14.37 3.42
CA ARG A 639 -1.28 15.45 2.42
C ARG A 639 -2.38 15.12 1.40
N GLU A 640 -3.47 15.89 1.40
CA GLU A 640 -4.41 15.95 0.27
C GLU A 640 -4.09 17.20 -0.57
N PHE A 641 -4.05 17.01 -1.89
CA PHE A 641 -4.09 18.05 -2.90
C PHE A 641 -5.54 18.49 -3.09
N ASP A 642 -5.91 19.73 -2.70
CA ASP A 642 -6.86 20.57 -3.46
C ASP A 642 -6.94 22.03 -2.95
N HIS A 643 -6.15 22.91 -3.60
CA HIS A 643 -6.44 24.32 -3.97
C HIS A 643 -6.76 25.44 -2.91
N PRO A 644 -6.78 26.73 -3.33
CA PRO A 644 -5.85 27.79 -2.94
C PRO A 644 -6.13 28.47 -1.57
N SER A 645 -5.08 29.10 -1.04
CA SER A 645 -4.97 29.76 0.27
C SER A 645 -5.82 31.04 0.45
N PRO A 646 -6.41 31.28 1.64
CA PRO A 646 -6.99 32.58 2.05
C PRO A 646 -5.99 33.46 2.85
N PRO A 647 -6.25 34.78 3.02
CA PRO A 647 -5.22 35.79 3.32
C PRO A 647 -4.97 36.10 4.82
N ASN A 648 -5.33 35.22 5.77
CA ASN A 648 -5.25 35.53 7.21
C ASN A 648 -4.28 34.61 7.96
N TYR A 649 -3.07 35.12 8.25
CA TYR A 649 -1.94 34.39 8.85
C TYR A 649 -2.25 33.65 10.16
N ILE A 650 -3.15 34.16 11.03
CA ILE A 650 -3.51 33.49 12.30
C ILE A 650 -4.45 32.29 12.05
N VAL A 651 -5.35 32.43 11.08
CA VAL A 651 -6.26 31.34 10.66
C VAL A 651 -5.47 30.31 9.85
N THR A 652 -4.48 30.72 9.06
CA THR A 652 -3.57 29.81 8.36
C THR A 652 -2.72 28.99 9.33
N ILE A 653 -2.20 29.57 10.41
CA ILE A 653 -1.45 28.82 11.43
C ILE A 653 -2.35 27.80 12.14
N LEU A 654 -3.56 28.19 12.57
CA LEU A 654 -4.52 27.26 13.19
C LEU A 654 -5.03 26.18 12.21
N LEU A 655 -5.23 26.52 10.93
CA LEU A 655 -5.57 25.57 9.87
C LEU A 655 -4.39 24.65 9.52
N THR A 656 -3.14 25.10 9.66
CA THR A 656 -1.93 24.28 9.44
C THR A 656 -1.72 23.29 10.60
N PHE A 657 -2.11 23.65 11.83
CA PHE A 657 -2.04 22.75 13.00
C PHE A 657 -3.14 21.68 13.06
N SER A 658 -4.25 21.86 12.36
CA SER A 658 -5.45 21.01 12.47
C SER A 658 -5.77 20.20 11.21
N SER A 659 -5.05 20.42 10.10
CA SER A 659 -5.25 19.72 8.83
C SER A 659 -4.44 18.42 8.69
N ASN A 660 -3.73 18.00 9.73
CA ASN A 660 -2.56 17.13 9.60
C ASN A 660 -2.73 15.70 10.20
N SER A 661 -3.64 15.49 11.17
CA SER A 661 -4.12 14.15 11.59
C SER A 661 -5.59 13.89 11.21
N ALA A 662 -6.17 14.76 10.37
CA ALA A 662 -7.57 14.76 9.98
C ALA A 662 -7.94 13.63 9.00
N ILE A 663 -6.97 13.03 8.29
CA ILE A 663 -7.22 11.92 7.35
C ILE A 663 -7.66 10.65 8.06
N SER A 664 -6.99 10.21 9.13
CA SER A 664 -7.41 9.01 9.86
C SER A 664 -8.84 9.15 10.37
N GLY A 665 -9.21 10.35 10.84
CA GLY A 665 -10.58 10.66 11.25
C GLY A 665 -11.57 10.71 10.09
N TYR A 666 -11.23 11.41 9.01
CA TYR A 666 -12.07 11.54 7.81
C TYR A 666 -12.29 10.21 7.08
N LEU A 667 -11.23 9.41 6.93
CA LEU A 667 -11.31 8.06 6.36
C LEU A 667 -12.11 7.15 7.29
N ALA A 668 -11.85 7.18 8.60
CA ALA A 668 -12.59 6.36 9.54
C ALA A 668 -14.09 6.66 9.52
N ASP A 669 -14.50 7.92 9.42
CA ASP A 669 -15.91 8.32 9.31
C ASP A 669 -16.56 7.88 7.99
N ARG A 670 -15.78 7.49 6.99
CA ARG A 670 -16.26 6.95 5.71
C ARG A 670 -16.19 5.43 5.61
N ILE A 671 -15.51 4.77 6.53
CA ILE A 671 -15.40 3.32 6.59
C ILE A 671 -16.53 2.78 7.47
N GLU A 672 -17.29 1.80 6.95
CA GLU A 672 -18.45 1.26 7.65
C GLU A 672 -18.10 0.51 8.96
N SER A 673 -16.86 0.04 9.14
CA SER A 673 -16.38 -0.64 10.35
C SER A 673 -15.20 0.10 11.00
N ARG A 674 -15.30 0.34 12.31
CA ARG A 674 -14.24 0.96 13.14
C ARG A 674 -13.16 -0.05 13.55
N ARG A 675 -13.49 -1.35 13.59
CA ARG A 675 -12.55 -2.42 13.99
C ARG A 675 -11.34 -2.55 13.05
N TRP A 676 -11.55 -2.39 11.74
CA TRP A 676 -10.49 -2.59 10.74
C TRP A 676 -9.39 -1.53 10.79
N PRO A 677 -9.71 -0.22 10.81
CA PRO A 677 -8.71 0.81 11.06
C PRO A 677 -7.93 0.59 12.37
N LEU A 678 -8.60 0.15 13.45
CA LEU A 678 -7.92 -0.20 14.70
C LEU A 678 -6.90 -1.34 14.53
N LEU A 679 -7.17 -2.35 13.70
CA LEU A 679 -6.19 -3.42 13.43
C LEU A 679 -5.03 -2.92 12.56
N ILE A 680 -5.28 -2.05 11.58
CA ILE A 680 -4.23 -1.45 10.75
C ILE A 680 -3.25 -0.63 11.60
N GLY A 681 -3.78 0.19 12.52
CA GLY A 681 -2.95 0.93 13.48
C GLY A 681 -2.07 -0.02 14.31
N LEU A 682 -2.62 -1.15 14.77
CA LEU A 682 -1.87 -2.14 15.55
C LEU A 682 -0.78 -2.85 14.74
N VAL A 683 -0.97 -3.08 13.44
CA VAL A 683 0.07 -3.60 12.54
C VAL A 683 1.22 -2.59 12.41
N ALA A 684 0.91 -1.29 12.27
CA ALA A 684 1.92 -0.24 12.25
C ALA A 684 2.70 -0.17 13.59
N LEU A 685 2.02 -0.37 14.73
CA LEU A 685 2.68 -0.48 16.04
C LEU A 685 3.61 -1.69 16.14
N GLY A 686 3.18 -2.84 15.58
CA GLY A 686 4.01 -4.04 15.48
C GLY A 686 5.26 -3.83 14.63
N ALA A 687 5.13 -3.18 13.48
CA ALA A 687 6.25 -2.81 12.62
C ALA A 687 7.21 -1.83 13.32
N SER A 688 6.68 -0.81 14.00
CA SER A 688 7.47 0.12 14.82
C SER A 688 8.28 -0.62 15.88
N THR A 689 7.65 -1.52 16.62
CA THR A 689 8.27 -2.29 17.70
C THR A 689 9.38 -3.19 17.18
N ALA A 690 9.17 -3.81 16.00
CA ALA A 690 10.18 -4.61 15.33
C ALA A 690 11.37 -3.77 14.86
N LEU A 691 11.12 -2.59 14.26
CA LEU A 691 12.17 -1.67 13.80
C LEU A 691 13.01 -1.15 14.95
N LEU A 692 12.37 -0.76 16.07
CA LEU A 692 13.07 -0.35 17.28
C LEU A 692 13.85 -1.53 17.85
N CYS A 693 13.29 -2.74 17.92
CA CYS A 693 13.96 -3.94 18.42
C CYS A 693 15.24 -4.31 17.64
N VAL A 694 15.27 -4.12 16.33
CA VAL A 694 16.45 -4.42 15.49
C VAL A 694 17.31 -3.19 15.23
N GLY A 695 16.95 -2.02 15.78
CA GLY A 695 17.55 -0.74 15.48
C GLY A 695 19.00 -0.64 15.93
N THR A 696 19.93 -0.80 14.98
CA THR A 696 21.37 -0.55 15.16
C THR A 696 21.83 0.75 14.49
N THR A 697 20.95 1.41 13.72
CA THR A 697 21.23 2.69 13.07
C THR A 697 20.18 3.72 13.47
N LEU A 698 20.56 4.99 13.43
CA LEU A 698 19.65 6.10 13.72
C LEU A 698 18.46 6.13 12.75
N GLY A 699 18.64 5.70 11.50
CA GLY A 699 17.58 5.59 10.50
C GLY A 699 16.48 4.60 10.90
N LEU A 700 16.82 3.45 11.49
CA LEU A 700 15.84 2.47 11.98
C LEU A 700 15.08 3.01 13.21
N TRP A 701 15.75 3.76 14.08
CA TRP A 701 15.11 4.41 15.23
C TRP A 701 14.16 5.53 14.79
N ILE A 702 14.56 6.33 13.81
CA ILE A 702 13.70 7.35 13.18
C ILE A 702 12.48 6.67 12.55
N ALA A 703 12.68 5.65 11.70
CA ALA A 703 11.59 4.93 11.06
C ALA A 703 10.65 4.29 12.10
N GLY A 704 11.20 3.64 13.12
CA GLY A 704 10.45 3.08 14.23
C GLY A 704 9.56 4.10 14.93
N ARG A 705 10.08 5.30 15.25
CA ARG A 705 9.30 6.39 15.84
C ARG A 705 8.23 6.95 14.89
N LEU A 706 8.52 7.02 13.59
CA LEU A 706 7.54 7.46 12.61
C LEU A 706 6.37 6.47 12.49
N PHE A 707 6.63 5.15 12.42
CA PHE A 707 5.58 4.14 12.43
C PHE A 707 4.78 4.13 13.74
N GLN A 708 5.44 4.39 14.88
CA GLN A 708 4.78 4.51 16.18
C GLN A 708 3.78 5.67 16.20
N GLY A 709 4.18 6.84 15.69
CA GLY A 709 3.31 8.02 15.59
C GLY A 709 2.14 7.80 14.63
N ALA A 710 2.37 7.13 13.49
CA ALA A 710 1.32 6.79 12.55
C ALA A 710 0.29 5.80 13.14
N SER A 711 0.72 4.81 13.92
CA SER A 711 -0.17 3.92 14.68
C SER A 711 -1.07 4.72 15.62
N ALA A 712 -0.46 5.53 16.49
CA ALA A 712 -1.16 6.32 17.49
C ALA A 712 -2.25 7.21 16.87
N ALA A 713 -1.97 7.80 15.70
CA ALA A 713 -2.91 8.64 14.97
C ALA A 713 -4.19 7.89 14.57
N VAL A 714 -4.08 6.60 14.23
CA VAL A 714 -5.21 5.76 13.85
C VAL A 714 -5.90 5.20 15.10
N VAL A 715 -5.14 4.65 16.05
CA VAL A 715 -5.69 3.95 17.22
C VAL A 715 -6.50 4.88 18.10
N TRP A 716 -5.99 6.08 18.40
CA TRP A 716 -6.65 7.00 19.32
C TRP A 716 -7.89 7.62 18.66
N THR A 717 -7.77 7.98 17.38
CA THR A 717 -8.85 8.61 16.61
C THR A 717 -10.05 7.67 16.47
N VAL A 718 -9.78 6.43 16.04
CA VAL A 718 -10.83 5.45 15.76
C VAL A 718 -11.37 4.84 17.06
N GLY A 719 -10.51 4.63 18.06
CA GLY A 719 -10.89 4.07 19.35
C GLY A 719 -11.86 4.96 20.11
N LEU A 720 -11.55 6.26 20.21
CA LEU A 720 -12.42 7.23 20.88
C LEU A 720 -13.75 7.41 20.12
N ALA A 721 -13.72 7.44 18.78
CA ALA A 721 -14.94 7.46 17.97
C ALA A 721 -15.83 6.22 18.20
N LEU A 722 -15.22 5.03 18.33
CA LEU A 722 -15.94 3.79 18.62
C LEU A 722 -16.64 3.83 20.00
N LEU A 723 -16.07 4.50 21.00
CA LEU A 723 -16.74 4.70 22.29
C LEU A 723 -17.99 5.56 22.14
N VAL A 724 -17.91 6.66 21.37
CA VAL A 724 -19.07 7.51 21.10
C VAL A 724 -20.15 6.75 20.34
N ASP A 725 -19.76 5.88 19.38
CA ASP A 725 -20.69 5.05 18.62
C ASP A 725 -21.37 3.96 19.49
N THR A 726 -20.85 3.68 20.70
CA THR A 726 -21.27 2.57 21.56
C THR A 726 -21.98 3.01 22.85
N ILE A 727 -21.57 4.13 23.43
CA ILE A 727 -21.98 4.60 24.76
C ILE A 727 -23.01 5.72 24.64
N GLU A 728 -24.01 5.68 25.52
CA GLU A 728 -25.04 6.72 25.62
C GLU A 728 -24.46 8.02 26.18
N LYS A 729 -25.07 9.17 25.84
CA LYS A 729 -24.51 10.49 26.16
C LYS A 729 -24.34 10.70 27.67
N GLU A 730 -25.19 10.07 28.47
CA GLU A 730 -25.27 10.19 29.94
C GLU A 730 -24.13 9.47 30.67
N ALA A 731 -23.42 8.57 30.00
CA ALA A 731 -22.30 7.80 30.56
C ALA A 731 -21.01 7.93 29.72
N LEU A 732 -20.99 8.88 28.77
CA LEU A 732 -19.90 9.04 27.82
C LEU A 732 -18.62 9.53 28.50
N GLY A 733 -18.73 10.43 29.47
CA GLY A 733 -17.60 10.92 30.25
C GLY A 733 -16.95 9.85 31.09
N GLU A 734 -17.71 8.99 31.76
CA GLU A 734 -17.14 7.83 32.49
C GLU A 734 -16.35 6.92 31.54
N ALA A 735 -16.90 6.60 30.36
CA ALA A 735 -16.23 5.78 29.35
C ALA A 735 -14.97 6.45 28.79
N MET A 736 -15.01 7.76 28.52
CA MET A 736 -13.83 8.55 28.12
C MET A 736 -12.77 8.58 29.22
N GLY A 737 -13.19 8.57 30.49
CA GLY A 737 -12.31 8.46 31.65
C GLY A 737 -11.59 7.11 31.71
N TYR A 738 -12.25 6.01 31.36
CA TYR A 738 -11.57 4.71 31.21
C TYR A 738 -10.55 4.70 30.07
N ALA A 739 -10.82 5.37 28.95
CA ALA A 739 -9.86 5.49 27.84
C ALA A 739 -8.64 6.33 28.24
N ALA A 740 -8.87 7.44 28.96
CA ALA A 740 -7.82 8.29 29.53
C ALA A 740 -6.97 7.54 30.57
N MET A 741 -7.60 6.76 31.44
CA MET A 741 -6.89 5.88 32.39
C MET A 741 -5.98 4.89 31.66
N GLY A 742 -6.42 4.33 30.53
CA GLY A 742 -5.59 3.45 29.69
C GLY A 742 -4.33 4.16 29.20
N ILE A 743 -4.47 5.41 28.72
CA ILE A 743 -3.34 6.23 28.29
C ILE A 743 -2.35 6.41 29.45
N THR A 744 -2.84 6.85 30.61
CA THR A 744 -1.94 7.13 31.73
C THR A 744 -1.32 5.88 32.35
N LEU A 745 -2.06 4.77 32.43
CA LEU A 745 -1.50 3.50 32.85
C LEU A 745 -0.37 3.07 31.92
N GLY A 746 -0.51 3.25 30.60
CA GLY A 746 0.58 2.93 29.68
C GLY A 746 1.78 3.86 29.89
N THR A 747 1.56 5.16 30.09
CA THR A 747 2.62 6.13 30.43
C THR A 747 3.33 5.79 31.74
N MET A 748 2.61 5.28 32.74
CA MET A 748 3.18 4.85 34.02
C MET A 748 4.01 3.58 33.90
N THR A 749 3.42 2.58 33.25
CA THR A 749 3.93 1.21 33.27
C THR A 749 5.01 1.03 32.22
N GLY A 750 5.06 1.87 31.19
CA GLY A 750 6.03 1.83 30.10
C GLY A 750 7.45 2.05 30.61
N PRO A 751 7.80 3.25 31.10
CA PRO A 751 9.13 3.52 31.63
C PRO A 751 9.49 2.63 32.83
N LEU A 752 8.52 2.28 33.67
CA LEU A 752 8.73 1.35 34.78
C LEU A 752 9.20 -0.03 34.30
N LEU A 753 8.43 -0.67 33.41
CA LEU A 753 8.75 -2.00 32.90
C LEU A 753 9.98 -1.94 31.99
N GLY A 754 10.11 -0.89 31.18
CA GLY A 754 11.26 -0.65 30.33
C GLY A 754 12.55 -0.64 31.13
N GLY A 755 12.62 0.17 32.19
CA GLY A 755 13.80 0.26 33.05
C GLY A 755 14.10 -1.04 33.81
N VAL A 756 13.09 -1.63 34.45
CA VAL A 756 13.26 -2.86 35.27
C VAL A 756 13.67 -4.05 34.41
N ILE A 757 13.02 -4.25 33.26
CA ILE A 757 13.29 -5.38 32.36
C ILE A 757 14.63 -5.18 31.65
N TYR A 758 14.96 -3.94 31.27
CA TYR A 758 16.26 -3.65 30.68
C TYR A 758 17.41 -3.96 31.64
N GLU A 759 17.32 -3.51 32.90
CA GLU A 759 18.37 -3.69 33.90
C GLU A 759 18.62 -5.17 34.25
N ASN A 760 17.59 -6.02 34.21
CA ASN A 760 17.70 -7.45 34.58
C ASN A 760 17.79 -8.42 33.40
N GLY A 761 17.21 -8.07 32.25
CA GLY A 761 17.05 -8.95 31.08
C GLY A 761 17.67 -8.41 29.79
N GLY A 762 18.22 -7.19 29.82
CA GLY A 762 18.85 -6.54 28.67
C GLY A 762 17.86 -6.05 27.61
N TYR A 763 18.40 -5.48 26.54
CA TYR A 763 17.64 -4.80 25.48
C TYR A 763 16.50 -5.64 24.88
N TYR A 764 16.76 -6.87 24.48
CA TYR A 764 15.76 -7.70 23.80
C TYR A 764 14.63 -8.19 24.71
N ALA A 765 14.84 -8.31 26.02
CA ALA A 765 13.79 -8.71 26.95
C ALA A 765 12.66 -7.66 27.02
N VAL A 766 13.00 -6.38 26.87
CA VAL A 766 12.04 -5.28 26.80
C VAL A 766 11.10 -5.45 25.60
N PHE A 767 11.64 -5.79 24.43
CA PHE A 767 10.83 -6.02 23.23
C PHE A 767 10.05 -7.34 23.26
N GLY A 768 10.55 -8.37 23.97
CA GLY A 768 9.79 -9.59 24.22
C GLY A 768 8.46 -9.33 24.94
N LEU A 769 8.47 -8.47 25.97
CA LEU A 769 7.24 -8.00 26.62
C LEU A 769 6.35 -7.24 25.63
N ALA A 770 6.94 -6.33 24.85
CA ALA A 770 6.22 -5.50 23.88
C ALA A 770 5.45 -6.34 22.84
N PHE A 771 6.09 -7.37 22.27
CA PHE A 771 5.43 -8.29 21.34
C PHE A 771 4.33 -9.12 22.00
N GLY A 772 4.51 -9.54 23.25
CA GLY A 772 3.48 -10.26 24.02
C GLY A 772 2.21 -9.43 24.22
N ILE A 773 2.37 -8.14 24.57
CA ILE A 773 1.24 -7.21 24.77
C ILE A 773 0.54 -6.92 23.44
N ILE A 774 1.30 -6.70 22.36
CA ILE A 774 0.72 -6.54 21.01
C ILE A 774 -0.07 -7.79 20.62
N GLY A 775 0.45 -9.00 20.86
CA GLY A 775 -0.27 -10.25 20.56
C GLY A 775 -1.60 -10.37 21.31
N PHE A 776 -1.64 -9.95 22.57
CA PHE A 776 -2.88 -9.92 23.34
C PHE A 776 -3.86 -8.83 22.87
N ASP A 777 -3.37 -7.65 22.51
CA ASP A 777 -4.20 -6.58 21.93
C ASP A 777 -4.82 -7.01 20.58
N ILE A 778 -4.04 -7.69 19.73
CA ILE A 778 -4.54 -8.29 18.48
C ILE A 778 -5.73 -9.21 18.77
N PHE A 779 -5.60 -10.10 19.77
CA PHE A 779 -6.67 -11.00 20.18
C PHE A 779 -7.92 -10.23 20.63
N LEU A 780 -7.77 -9.22 21.49
CA LEU A 780 -8.88 -8.41 21.99
C LEU A 780 -9.64 -7.68 20.87
N ARG A 781 -8.91 -7.02 19.95
CA ARG A 781 -9.51 -6.30 18.80
C ARG A 781 -10.18 -7.24 17.80
N LEU A 782 -9.72 -8.48 17.70
CA LEU A 782 -10.34 -9.51 16.84
C LEU A 782 -11.59 -10.14 17.47
N VAL A 783 -11.66 -10.21 18.80
CA VAL A 783 -12.85 -10.70 19.49
C VAL A 783 -13.95 -9.63 19.55
N LEU A 784 -13.61 -8.35 19.50
CA LEU A 784 -14.53 -7.21 19.48
C LEU A 784 -15.62 -7.30 18.39
N ILE A 785 -16.87 -7.11 18.79
CA ILE A 785 -18.03 -6.94 17.90
C ILE A 785 -18.62 -5.55 18.13
N GLU A 786 -18.69 -4.74 17.08
CA GLU A 786 -19.26 -3.39 17.16
C GLU A 786 -20.76 -3.47 17.53
N ARG A 787 -21.18 -2.62 18.45
CA ARG A 787 -22.57 -2.64 18.98
C ARG A 787 -23.61 -2.42 17.89
N LYS A 788 -23.31 -1.56 16.90
CA LYS A 788 -24.16 -1.33 15.72
C LYS A 788 -24.45 -2.61 14.91
N ASP A 789 -23.49 -3.54 14.86
CA ASP A 789 -23.67 -4.83 14.19
C ASP A 789 -24.34 -5.86 15.09
N ALA A 790 -24.14 -5.78 16.40
CA ALA A 790 -24.79 -6.66 17.38
C ALA A 790 -26.30 -6.39 17.51
N LEU A 791 -26.75 -5.14 17.32
CA LEU A 791 -28.17 -4.76 17.37
C LEU A 791 -29.03 -5.56 16.37
N LYS A 792 -28.46 -5.95 15.22
CA LYS A 792 -29.11 -6.81 14.20
C LYS A 792 -29.55 -8.18 14.75
N TRP A 793 -28.93 -8.63 15.85
CA TRP A 793 -29.19 -9.92 16.49
C TRP A 793 -29.96 -9.80 17.81
N LEU A 794 -29.74 -8.70 18.55
CA LEU A 794 -30.38 -8.46 19.84
C LEU A 794 -31.86 -8.07 19.70
N HIS A 795 -32.25 -7.35 18.65
CA HIS A 795 -33.67 -7.04 18.37
C HIS A 795 -34.48 -8.25 17.92
N THR A 796 -33.85 -9.21 17.26
CA THR A 796 -34.45 -10.47 16.78
C THR A 796 -34.74 -11.44 17.94
N ALA A 797 -34.00 -11.33 19.05
CA ALA A 797 -34.20 -12.17 20.24
C ALA A 797 -35.34 -11.67 21.16
N LYS A 798 -35.62 -10.37 21.20
CA LYS A 798 -36.74 -9.81 22.00
C LYS A 798 -38.12 -10.01 21.37
N SER A 799 -38.19 -10.41 20.09
CA SER A 799 -39.43 -10.77 19.39
C SER A 799 -39.75 -12.28 19.48
N THR A 800 -38.97 -13.05 20.25
CA THR A 800 -39.13 -14.49 20.45
C THR A 800 -39.18 -14.89 21.94
N GLU A 801 -39.81 -14.07 22.78
CA GLU A 801 -40.34 -14.57 24.06
C GLU A 801 -41.73 -15.18 23.84
N PRO A 802 -42.00 -16.39 24.35
CA PRO A 802 -43.32 -16.99 24.28
C PRO A 802 -44.26 -16.18 25.16
N VAL A 803 -45.35 -15.71 24.56
CA VAL A 803 -46.54 -15.33 25.31
C VAL A 803 -46.99 -16.58 26.04
N ASP A 804 -46.74 -16.63 27.35
CA ASP A 804 -47.42 -17.52 28.27
C ASP A 804 -48.92 -17.28 28.10
N ASN A 805 -49.59 -18.24 27.45
CA ASN A 805 -51.04 -18.36 27.48
C ASN A 805 -51.44 -18.78 28.90
N PRO A 806 -52.20 -17.96 29.66
CA PRO A 806 -52.95 -18.48 30.78
C PRO A 806 -54.18 -19.18 30.21
N THR A 807 -54.30 -20.47 30.50
CA THR A 807 -55.50 -21.27 30.30
C THR A 807 -56.74 -20.60 30.94
N GLU A 808 -57.84 -20.64 30.18
CA GLU A 808 -59.25 -20.57 30.59
C GLU A 808 -59.77 -19.32 31.32
N LYS A 809 -60.60 -18.54 30.60
CA LYS A 809 -62.07 -18.48 30.81
C LYS A 809 -62.74 -17.65 29.70
N GLN A 810 -63.66 -18.28 28.96
CA GLN A 810 -64.75 -17.57 28.26
C GLN A 810 -65.66 -16.84 29.30
N PRO A 811 -66.46 -15.80 28.97
CA PRO A 811 -67.22 -15.69 27.70
C PRO A 811 -67.51 -14.26 27.14
N THR A 812 -68.27 -14.27 26.04
CA THR A 812 -69.24 -13.28 25.49
C THR A 812 -68.80 -12.12 24.56
N ASP A 813 -69.28 -12.25 23.31
CA ASP A 813 -69.95 -11.26 22.44
C ASP A 813 -69.11 -10.09 21.86
N GLY A 814 -69.06 -9.79 20.55
CA GLY A 814 -69.78 -10.32 19.40
C GLY A 814 -69.34 -9.69 18.07
N ARG A 815 -69.81 -10.31 16.97
CA ARG A 815 -70.02 -9.82 15.57
C ARG A 815 -68.80 -9.30 14.78
N VAL A 816 -68.26 -10.00 13.78
CA VAL A 816 -68.77 -10.45 12.44
C VAL A 816 -68.45 -9.45 11.29
N ILE A 817 -67.43 -9.84 10.50
CA ILE A 817 -67.28 -9.96 9.02
C ILE A 817 -67.59 -8.72 8.13
N LEU A 818 -66.63 -8.37 7.23
CA LEU A 818 -66.72 -8.43 5.74
C LEU A 818 -65.55 -7.71 5.02
N PRO A 819 -65.23 -8.04 3.75
CA PRO A 819 -63.87 -8.31 3.27
C PRO A 819 -63.44 -7.45 2.06
N LEU A 820 -62.22 -7.72 1.57
CA LEU A 820 -61.63 -7.25 0.31
C LEU A 820 -62.56 -7.43 -0.92
N PRO A 821 -62.33 -6.64 -1.98
CA PRO A 821 -62.22 -7.25 -3.30
C PRO A 821 -61.10 -6.70 -4.21
N THR A 822 -60.94 -7.48 -5.28
CA THR A 822 -59.91 -7.62 -6.33
C THR A 822 -60.17 -6.82 -7.62
N ASP A 823 -59.10 -6.69 -8.41
CA ASP A 823 -58.98 -6.74 -9.89
C ASP A 823 -59.59 -5.66 -10.84
N GLU A 824 -58.83 -5.51 -11.95
CA GLU A 824 -59.19 -5.12 -13.35
C GLU A 824 -59.01 -3.68 -13.92
N CYS A 825 -58.11 -3.63 -14.93
CA CYS A 825 -58.16 -3.06 -16.30
C CYS A 825 -58.66 -1.64 -16.69
N ASP A 826 -57.86 -1.05 -17.60
CA ASP A 826 -58.19 -0.34 -18.86
C ASP A 826 -58.56 1.17 -18.97
N SER A 827 -57.68 1.87 -19.72
CA SER A 827 -57.94 2.70 -20.92
C SER A 827 -58.45 4.17 -20.87
N ASN A 828 -57.60 5.04 -21.45
CA ASN A 828 -57.81 6.17 -22.41
C ASN A 828 -59.04 7.11 -22.44
N SER A 829 -58.70 8.39 -22.67
CA SER A 829 -59.30 9.47 -23.54
C SER A 829 -59.66 10.75 -22.76
N ARG A 830 -59.05 11.93 -23.01
CA ARG A 830 -59.05 12.90 -24.14
C ARG A 830 -60.28 13.83 -24.24
N ASN A 831 -60.01 15.10 -23.89
CA ASN A 831 -60.26 16.39 -24.59
C ASN A 831 -61.63 17.11 -24.69
N GLU A 832 -61.53 18.41 -24.36
CA GLU A 832 -62.01 19.64 -25.06
C GLU A 832 -63.41 20.25 -24.82
N HIS A 833 -63.42 21.55 -24.41
CA HIS A 833 -63.85 22.71 -25.24
C HIS A 833 -63.74 24.09 -24.52
N ASP A 834 -62.97 25.02 -25.13
CA ASP A 834 -63.24 26.44 -25.56
C ASP A 834 -64.33 27.32 -24.87
N ALA A 835 -64.31 28.68 -24.75
CA ALA A 835 -63.40 29.78 -25.13
C ALA A 835 -63.85 31.19 -24.57
N ALA A 836 -62.95 32.20 -24.71
CA ALA A 836 -63.12 33.69 -24.80
C ALA A 836 -63.13 34.55 -23.49
N SER A 837 -62.53 35.77 -23.34
CA SER A 837 -61.84 36.77 -24.21
C SER A 837 -61.08 37.86 -23.37
N ASN A 838 -60.02 38.47 -23.95
CA ASN A 838 -58.95 39.39 -23.42
C ASN A 838 -59.33 40.89 -23.11
N PRO A 839 -58.49 41.71 -22.41
CA PRO A 839 -57.35 42.44 -23.02
C PRO A 839 -56.05 42.62 -22.19
N THR A 840 -54.92 42.17 -22.78
CA THR A 840 -53.55 42.74 -22.83
C THR A 840 -52.65 42.87 -21.58
N PRO A 841 -51.31 42.79 -21.75
CA PRO A 841 -50.46 41.93 -20.93
C PRO A 841 -49.46 42.70 -20.07
N ARG A 842 -49.24 42.22 -18.84
CA ARG A 842 -47.96 42.34 -18.14
C ARG A 842 -47.67 40.98 -17.53
N ASP A 843 -46.52 40.44 -17.91
CA ASP A 843 -46.07 39.07 -17.71
C ASP A 843 -46.10 38.62 -16.24
N ASP A 844 -47.05 37.75 -15.91
CA ASP A 844 -46.93 36.80 -14.82
C ASP A 844 -46.62 35.43 -15.45
N THR A 845 -45.37 35.25 -15.88
CA THR A 845 -44.84 33.94 -16.21
C THR A 845 -44.44 33.20 -14.95
N ILE A 846 -45.00 32.00 -14.82
CA ILE A 846 -44.50 30.87 -14.04
C ILE A 846 -42.97 30.89 -14.08
N TRP A 847 -42.34 31.14 -12.94
CA TRP A 847 -40.92 30.92 -12.77
C TRP A 847 -40.71 29.79 -11.76
N ASP A 848 -40.06 28.75 -12.27
CA ASP A 848 -39.26 27.74 -11.60
C ASP A 848 -39.41 27.61 -10.08
N ALA A 849 -39.74 26.40 -9.64
CA ALA A 849 -39.39 25.89 -8.31
C ALA A 849 -37.86 25.69 -8.15
N ASN A 850 -37.07 26.70 -8.55
CA ASN A 850 -35.67 26.93 -8.22
C ASN A 850 -35.55 28.29 -7.51
N GLN A 851 -36.32 28.53 -6.45
CA GLN A 851 -36.01 29.59 -5.50
C GLN A 851 -35.02 29.09 -4.44
N HIS A 852 -33.74 29.17 -4.83
CA HIS A 852 -32.70 29.83 -4.05
C HIS A 852 -32.78 29.65 -2.53
N MET A 853 -32.36 28.48 -2.03
CA MET A 853 -31.58 28.52 -0.79
C MET A 853 -30.33 29.35 -1.09
N PRO A 854 -29.93 30.29 -0.20
CA PRO A 854 -28.67 30.99 -0.38
C PRO A 854 -27.58 29.94 -0.50
N ARG A 855 -26.80 30.01 -1.58
CA ARG A 855 -25.63 29.17 -1.86
C ARG A 855 -24.59 29.47 -0.78
N LYS A 856 -24.83 29.03 0.46
CA LYS A 856 -23.88 29.10 1.56
C LYS A 856 -22.66 28.32 1.08
N ARG A 857 -21.53 29.01 0.98
CA ARG A 857 -20.23 28.40 0.73
C ARG A 857 -20.12 27.17 1.65
N ARG A 858 -20.10 25.97 1.06
CA ARG A 858 -19.80 24.74 1.81
C ARG A 858 -18.35 24.88 2.27
N PHE A 859 -18.16 25.33 3.50
CA PHE A 859 -16.87 25.18 4.17
C PHE A 859 -16.64 23.68 4.39
N GLY A 860 -15.40 23.20 4.22
CA GLY A 860 -15.06 21.82 4.50
C GLY A 860 -15.41 21.44 5.95
N ALA A 861 -15.64 20.15 6.22
CA ALA A 861 -16.00 19.64 7.54
C ALA A 861 -15.01 20.10 8.65
N VAL A 862 -13.71 20.09 8.35
CA VAL A 862 -12.64 20.60 9.23
C VAL A 862 -12.82 22.10 9.54
N ALA A 863 -13.04 22.92 8.50
CA ALA A 863 -13.23 24.36 8.68
C ALA A 863 -14.48 24.69 9.50
N THR A 864 -15.53 23.86 9.38
CA THR A 864 -16.77 23.99 10.17
C THR A 864 -16.54 23.71 11.66
N LEU A 865 -15.74 22.69 11.99
CA LEU A 865 -15.37 22.38 13.38
C LEU A 865 -14.45 23.46 13.98
N LEU A 866 -13.46 23.92 13.23
CA LEU A 866 -12.50 24.94 13.68
C LEU A 866 -13.09 26.34 13.79
N ALA A 867 -14.22 26.60 13.14
CA ALA A 867 -14.98 27.82 13.32
C ALA A 867 -15.66 27.90 14.71
N SER A 868 -15.67 26.81 15.49
CA SER A 868 -16.20 26.80 16.85
C SER A 868 -15.16 27.26 17.88
N ASP A 869 -15.47 28.34 18.60
CA ASP A 869 -14.66 28.82 19.74
C ASP A 869 -14.40 27.70 20.76
N ARG A 870 -15.37 26.80 20.96
CA ARG A 870 -15.26 25.65 21.89
C ARG A 870 -14.22 24.63 21.42
N MET A 871 -14.19 24.33 20.12
CA MET A 871 -13.20 23.42 19.56
C MET A 871 -11.80 24.00 19.70
N LEU A 872 -11.60 25.27 19.34
CA LEU A 872 -10.29 25.92 19.43
C LEU A 872 -9.73 25.91 20.86
N VAL A 873 -10.56 26.21 21.86
CA VAL A 873 -10.13 26.17 23.27
C VAL A 873 -9.87 24.75 23.76
N THR A 874 -10.63 23.76 23.28
CA THR A 874 -10.39 22.34 23.60
C THR A 874 -9.06 21.87 23.02
N LEU A 875 -8.75 22.24 21.77
CA LEU A 875 -7.46 21.98 21.13
C LEU A 875 -6.31 22.65 21.86
N TRP A 876 -6.45 23.92 22.23
CA TRP A 876 -5.44 24.65 23.02
C TRP A 876 -5.18 23.97 24.37
N ALA A 877 -6.24 23.65 25.11
CA ALA A 877 -6.11 22.99 26.41
C ALA A 877 -5.40 21.64 26.29
N TYR A 878 -5.74 20.85 25.28
CA TYR A 878 -5.12 19.53 25.09
C TYR A 878 -3.67 19.61 24.59
N PHE A 879 -3.35 20.62 23.76
CA PHE A 879 -1.98 20.96 23.40
C PHE A 879 -1.13 21.27 24.65
N ILE A 880 -1.66 22.09 25.58
CA ILE A 880 -0.94 22.47 26.81
C ILE A 880 -0.74 21.27 27.75
N VAL A 881 -1.74 20.40 27.88
CA VAL A 881 -1.61 19.14 28.61
C VAL A 881 -0.50 18.28 28.01
N SER A 882 -0.47 18.15 26.69
CA SER A 882 0.56 17.38 25.99
C SER A 882 1.97 17.97 26.18
N VAL A 883 2.12 19.30 26.06
CA VAL A 883 3.39 19.98 26.34
C VAL A 883 3.85 19.69 27.77
N ALA A 884 2.96 19.79 28.77
CA ALA A 884 3.32 19.55 30.16
C ALA A 884 3.74 18.09 30.43
N LEU A 885 3.01 17.12 29.89
CA LEU A 885 3.33 15.68 30.05
C LEU A 885 4.65 15.33 29.36
N THR A 886 4.78 15.67 28.08
CA THR A 886 5.97 15.29 27.29
C THR A 886 7.24 16.06 27.70
N SER A 887 7.08 17.23 28.32
CA SER A 887 8.18 17.96 28.99
C SER A 887 8.71 17.19 30.21
N LEU A 888 7.81 16.56 30.98
CA LEU A 888 8.21 15.73 32.11
C LEU A 888 8.84 14.43 31.60
N ASP A 889 8.30 13.81 30.55
CA ASP A 889 8.82 12.56 29.97
C ASP A 889 10.29 12.69 29.51
N SER A 890 10.64 13.80 28.86
CA SER A 890 12.00 14.00 28.33
C SER A 890 13.03 14.41 29.39
N VAL A 891 12.60 15.07 30.47
CA VAL A 891 13.54 15.70 31.42
C VAL A 891 13.60 15.00 32.78
N LEU A 892 12.51 14.42 33.25
CA LEU A 892 12.41 13.86 34.60
C LEU A 892 13.38 12.69 34.85
N PRO A 893 13.60 11.71 33.93
CA PRO A 893 14.55 10.62 34.13
C PRO A 893 15.98 11.11 34.35
N LEU A 894 16.39 12.08 33.53
CA LEU A 894 17.71 12.67 33.58
C LEU A 894 17.88 13.55 34.82
N PHE A 895 16.84 14.29 35.23
CA PHE A 895 16.88 15.08 36.46
C PHE A 895 17.12 14.21 37.69
N VAL A 896 16.45 13.06 37.82
CA VAL A 896 16.65 12.16 38.96
C VAL A 896 17.97 11.40 38.88
N GLN A 897 18.48 11.14 37.67
CA GLN A 897 19.84 10.64 37.46
C GLN A 897 20.88 11.63 38.00
N ASP A 898 20.84 12.88 37.53
CA ASP A 898 21.82 13.91 37.89
C ASP A 898 21.74 14.30 39.36
N THR A 899 20.52 14.45 39.90
CA THR A 899 20.32 15.00 41.25
C THR A 899 20.45 13.92 42.32
N PHE A 900 19.98 12.70 42.05
CA PHE A 900 19.91 11.63 43.06
C PHE A 900 20.82 10.43 42.78
N GLY A 901 21.47 10.36 41.60
CA GLY A 901 22.25 9.20 41.18
C GLY A 901 21.39 7.97 40.89
N TRP A 902 20.13 8.17 40.50
CA TRP A 902 19.18 7.08 40.28
C TRP A 902 19.48 6.33 38.98
N LYS A 903 19.51 4.99 39.09
CA LYS A 903 19.65 4.06 37.96
C LYS A 903 18.32 3.85 37.23
N GLN A 904 18.36 3.16 36.08
CA GLN A 904 17.23 2.96 35.16
C GLN A 904 15.93 2.48 35.84
N THR A 905 15.99 1.53 36.78
CA THR A 905 14.79 1.13 37.55
C THR A 905 14.17 2.29 38.33
N ALA A 906 14.98 3.08 39.04
CA ALA A 906 14.50 4.22 39.82
C ALA A 906 14.05 5.40 38.93
N GLN A 907 14.67 5.57 37.77
CA GLN A 907 14.22 6.51 36.73
C GLN A 907 12.86 6.14 36.16
N GLY A 908 12.53 4.86 36.01
CA GLY A 908 11.18 4.42 35.62
C GLY A 908 10.13 4.62 36.73
N LEU A 909 10.51 4.35 37.99
CA LEU A 909 9.62 4.45 39.15
C LEU A 909 9.11 5.89 39.43
N ILE A 910 9.84 6.93 39.03
CA ILE A 910 9.46 8.33 39.30
C ILE A 910 8.19 8.76 38.54
N PHE A 911 7.76 8.02 37.52
CA PHE A 911 6.52 8.28 36.80
C PHE A 911 5.27 7.76 37.53
N ILE A 912 5.43 6.88 38.51
CA ILE A 912 4.31 6.36 39.32
C ILE A 912 3.56 7.49 40.04
N PRO A 913 4.23 8.39 40.79
CA PRO A 913 3.54 9.50 41.46
C PRO A 913 2.64 10.33 40.55
N VAL A 914 3.11 10.74 39.37
CA VAL A 914 2.30 11.55 38.43
C VAL A 914 1.16 10.75 37.80
N SER A 915 1.28 9.43 37.70
CA SER A 915 0.31 8.61 36.98
C SER A 915 -0.75 7.96 37.86
N VAL A 916 -0.45 7.61 39.11
CA VAL A 916 -1.40 6.98 40.05
C VAL A 916 -2.73 7.75 40.19
N PRO A 917 -2.76 9.09 40.29
CA PRO A 917 -4.01 9.84 40.38
C PRO A 917 -4.97 9.61 39.22
N HIS A 918 -4.47 9.23 38.04
CA HIS A 918 -5.30 8.97 36.85
C HIS A 918 -6.09 7.67 36.92
N LEU A 919 -5.86 6.82 37.92
CA LEU A 919 -6.81 5.74 38.26
C LEU A 919 -8.21 6.29 38.61
N LEU A 920 -8.31 7.58 38.91
CA LEU A 920 -9.55 8.30 39.16
C LEU A 920 -10.15 8.94 37.89
N ASP A 921 -9.53 8.81 36.71
CA ASP A 921 -10.06 9.37 35.46
C ASP A 921 -11.51 8.94 35.16
N PRO A 922 -11.93 7.67 35.38
CA PRO A 922 -13.34 7.28 35.23
C PRO A 922 -14.27 8.00 36.21
N LEU A 923 -13.83 8.23 37.45
CA LEU A 923 -14.60 8.96 38.46
C LEU A 923 -14.79 10.42 38.06
N PHE A 924 -13.74 11.07 37.54
CA PHE A 924 -13.83 12.44 37.04
C PHE A 924 -14.66 12.54 35.76
N GLY A 925 -14.60 11.51 34.91
CA GLY A 925 -15.52 11.31 33.79
C GLY A 925 -16.99 11.26 34.22
N TYR A 926 -17.30 10.46 35.24
CA TYR A 926 -18.64 10.37 35.82
C TYR A 926 -19.11 11.69 36.46
N ILE A 927 -18.22 12.39 37.18
CA ILE A 927 -18.52 13.73 37.73
C ILE A 927 -18.84 14.71 36.60
N ASN A 928 -18.13 14.62 35.48
CA ASN A 928 -18.34 15.45 34.31
C ASN A 928 -19.68 15.19 33.61
N ASP A 929 -20.14 13.94 33.61
CA ASP A 929 -21.47 13.56 33.10
C ASP A 929 -22.58 14.06 34.02
N LYS A 930 -22.39 13.94 35.34
CA LYS A 930 -23.39 14.36 36.34
C LYS A 930 -23.51 15.87 36.50
N PHE A 931 -22.42 16.61 36.32
CA PHE A 931 -22.37 18.06 36.47
C PHE A 931 -21.80 18.78 35.23
N PRO A 932 -22.50 18.78 34.09
CA PRO A 932 -21.99 19.35 32.84
C PRO A 932 -21.68 20.86 32.94
N GLN A 933 -22.43 21.58 33.78
CA GLN A 933 -22.23 23.02 34.00
C GLN A 933 -20.95 23.35 34.78
N ALA A 934 -20.44 22.40 35.58
CA ALA A 934 -19.24 22.57 36.39
C ALA A 934 -17.94 22.30 35.61
N ARG A 935 -18.03 21.66 34.43
CA ARG A 935 -16.90 21.24 33.58
C ARG A 935 -15.84 22.33 33.40
N ARG A 936 -16.26 23.55 33.07
CA ARG A 936 -15.37 24.70 32.84
C ARG A 936 -14.57 25.09 34.08
N PHE A 937 -15.22 25.07 35.24
CA PHE A 937 -14.62 25.48 36.51
C PHE A 937 -13.67 24.41 37.03
N VAL A 938 -14.03 23.14 36.85
CA VAL A 938 -13.17 22.00 37.19
C VAL A 938 -11.91 22.01 36.33
N ALA A 939 -12.04 22.13 35.00
CA ALA A 939 -10.90 22.16 34.08
C ALA A 939 -9.98 23.37 34.31
N ALA A 940 -10.53 24.58 34.40
CA ALA A 940 -9.74 25.79 34.64
C ALA A 940 -9.10 25.81 36.04
N GLY A 941 -9.84 25.35 37.06
CA GLY A 941 -9.34 25.24 38.44
C GLY A 941 -8.20 24.25 38.55
N ALA A 942 -8.29 23.11 37.87
CA ALA A 942 -7.21 22.12 37.82
C ALA A 942 -5.93 22.70 37.21
N LEU A 943 -6.05 23.41 36.08
CA LEU A 943 -4.90 24.03 35.41
C LEU A 943 -4.31 25.24 36.16
N LEU A 944 -5.12 25.99 36.92
CA LEU A 944 -4.60 27.01 37.83
C LEU A 944 -3.87 26.39 39.03
N THR A 945 -4.34 25.24 39.50
CA THR A 945 -3.73 24.54 40.65
C THR A 945 -2.39 23.92 40.28
N THR A 946 -2.11 23.62 39.00
CA THR A 946 -0.78 23.17 38.57
C THR A 946 0.29 24.25 38.68
N VAL A 947 -0.07 25.54 38.64
CA VAL A 947 0.90 26.66 38.69
C VAL A 947 1.79 26.62 39.94
N PRO A 948 1.23 26.64 41.18
CA PRO A 948 2.07 26.55 42.37
C PRO A 948 2.81 25.21 42.44
N LEU A 949 2.24 24.12 41.95
CA LEU A 949 2.87 22.79 42.02
C LEU A 949 4.11 22.68 41.13
N PHE A 950 4.01 23.14 39.88
CA PHE A 950 5.17 23.23 38.98
C PHE A 950 6.23 24.17 39.55
N VAL A 951 5.84 25.36 40.03
CA VAL A 951 6.81 26.30 40.64
C VAL A 951 7.52 25.70 41.86
N LEU A 952 6.82 24.90 42.69
CA LEU A 952 7.40 24.26 43.88
C LEU A 952 8.37 23.12 43.54
N LEU A 953 8.33 22.53 42.34
CA LEU A 953 9.31 21.52 41.92
C LEU A 953 10.75 22.06 41.93
N ARG A 954 10.93 23.38 41.81
CA ARG A 954 12.25 24.03 41.89
C ARG A 954 12.95 23.85 43.24
N LEU A 955 12.21 23.52 44.30
CA LEU A 955 12.75 23.36 45.65
C LEU A 955 13.56 22.06 45.79
N VAL A 956 13.40 21.13 44.85
CA VAL A 956 14.11 19.86 44.82
C VAL A 956 15.48 20.09 44.18
N THR A 957 16.53 20.23 45.00
CA THR A 957 17.90 20.51 44.51
C THR A 957 18.99 19.57 45.03
N THR A 958 18.80 18.98 46.22
CA THR A 958 19.82 18.14 46.87
C THR A 958 19.38 16.69 47.02
N ASN A 959 20.35 15.76 47.04
CA ASN A 959 20.11 14.34 47.30
C ASN A 959 19.80 14.07 48.78
N SER A 960 18.57 14.38 49.20
CA SER A 960 18.05 14.09 50.54
C SER A 960 16.74 13.33 50.47
N MET A 961 16.42 12.56 51.52
CA MET A 961 15.14 11.83 51.59
C MET A 961 13.94 12.79 51.54
N ASN A 962 14.04 13.94 52.21
CA ASN A 962 13.00 14.96 52.21
C ASN A 962 12.72 15.48 50.79
N HIS A 963 13.75 15.74 49.99
CA HIS A 963 13.60 16.22 48.62
C HIS A 963 12.99 15.17 47.69
N LYS A 964 13.33 13.89 47.88
CA LYS A 964 12.72 12.77 47.13
C LYS A 964 11.22 12.64 47.42
N VAL A 965 10.83 12.77 48.70
CA VAL A 965 9.42 12.75 49.12
C VAL A 965 8.67 13.96 48.56
N VAL A 966 9.24 15.16 48.66
CA VAL A 966 8.63 16.39 48.12
C VAL A 966 8.41 16.28 46.61
N LEU A 967 9.38 15.76 45.86
CA LEU A 967 9.23 15.51 44.42
C LEU A 967 8.04 14.59 44.13
N CYS A 968 7.94 13.45 44.82
CA CYS A 968 6.84 12.50 44.62
C CYS A 968 5.47 13.11 44.96
N VAL A 969 5.37 13.86 46.06
CA VAL A 969 4.12 14.52 46.46
C VAL A 969 3.69 15.56 45.43
N LEU A 970 4.61 16.39 44.96
CA LEU A 970 4.31 17.42 43.95
C LEU A 970 3.90 16.79 42.62
N LEU A 971 4.59 15.75 42.17
CA LEU A 971 4.23 15.01 40.96
C LEU A 971 2.85 14.36 41.07
N ALA A 972 2.51 13.79 42.24
CA ALA A 972 1.17 13.23 42.47
C ALA A 972 0.07 14.29 42.48
N LEU A 973 0.34 15.48 43.02
CA LEU A 973 -0.62 16.57 42.96
C LEU A 973 -0.79 17.11 41.53
N ILE A 974 0.30 17.17 40.74
CA ILE A 974 0.24 17.54 39.32
C ILE A 974 -0.59 16.51 38.54
N GLY A 975 -0.31 15.22 38.74
CA GLY A 975 -1.09 14.13 38.15
C GLY A 975 -2.58 14.22 38.47
N LEU A 976 -2.91 14.52 39.74
CA LEU A 976 -4.30 14.71 40.15
C LEU A 976 -4.96 15.86 39.39
N CYS A 977 -4.29 17.00 39.23
CA CYS A 977 -4.81 18.10 38.43
C CYS A 977 -5.01 17.71 36.95
N LEU A 978 -4.09 16.95 36.36
CA LEU A 978 -4.24 16.50 34.97
C LEU A 978 -5.40 15.50 34.82
N ALA A 979 -5.63 14.64 35.81
CA ALA A 979 -6.78 13.72 35.85
C ALA A 979 -8.14 14.45 35.87
N PHE A 980 -8.21 15.63 36.52
CA PHE A 980 -9.39 16.50 36.46
C PHE A 980 -9.59 17.21 35.11
N LEU A 981 -8.56 17.26 34.26
CA LEU A 981 -8.55 18.06 33.03
C LEU A 981 -8.80 17.22 31.77
N ILE A 982 -8.23 16.01 31.66
CA ILE A 982 -8.27 15.21 30.42
C ILE A 982 -9.69 14.72 30.06
N PRO A 983 -10.46 14.05 30.94
CA PRO A 983 -11.78 13.52 30.58
C PRO A 983 -12.77 14.60 30.10
N PRO A 984 -12.85 15.80 30.71
CA PRO A 984 -13.62 16.93 30.18
C PRO A 984 -13.31 17.31 28.73
N LEU A 985 -12.03 17.30 28.34
CA LEU A 985 -11.60 17.70 26.99
C LEU A 985 -12.03 16.67 25.94
N PHE A 986 -11.95 15.37 26.27
CA PHE A 986 -12.36 14.29 25.37
C PHE A 986 -13.86 14.32 25.08
N VAL A 987 -14.68 14.60 26.10
CA VAL A 987 -16.14 14.69 25.93
C VAL A 987 -16.54 15.97 25.19
N GLU A 988 -15.84 17.07 25.41
CA GLU A 988 -16.15 18.35 24.77
C GLU A 988 -16.05 18.28 23.23
N ALA A 989 -15.05 17.56 22.70
CA ALA A 989 -14.90 17.36 21.26
C ALA A 989 -16.15 16.71 20.62
N SER A 990 -16.71 15.68 21.28
CA SER A 990 -17.97 15.04 20.87
C SER A 990 -19.16 15.99 20.89
N TYR A 991 -19.26 16.82 21.93
CA TYR A 991 -20.39 17.74 22.08
C TYR A 991 -20.39 18.84 21.01
N VAL A 992 -19.22 19.31 20.58
CA VAL A 992 -19.13 20.28 19.49
C VAL A 992 -19.65 19.71 18.16
N VAL A 993 -19.32 18.45 17.85
CA VAL A 993 -19.83 17.78 16.64
C VAL A 993 -21.35 17.66 16.69
N GLN A 994 -21.88 17.19 17.83
CA GLN A 994 -23.33 17.00 18.01
C GLN A 994 -24.10 18.34 17.95
N GLU A 995 -23.56 19.41 18.52
CA GLU A 995 -24.15 20.76 18.46
C GLU A 995 -24.21 21.28 17.02
N LYS A 996 -23.12 21.14 16.25
CA LYS A 996 -23.07 21.60 14.86
C LYS A 996 -24.01 20.82 13.93
N GLU A 997 -24.12 19.51 14.14
CA GLU A 997 -25.06 18.67 13.41
C GLU A 997 -26.52 18.99 13.78
N ALA A 998 -26.80 19.38 15.03
CA ALA A 998 -28.13 19.82 15.46
C ALA A 998 -28.50 21.21 14.90
N GLU A 999 -27.56 22.16 14.87
CA GLU A 999 -27.74 23.49 14.28
C GLU A 999 -27.93 23.43 12.74
N SER A 1000 -27.31 22.46 12.07
CA SER A 1000 -27.35 22.30 10.62
C SER A 1000 -27.32 20.81 10.25
N PRO A 1001 -28.48 20.14 10.20
CA PRO A 1001 -28.55 18.73 9.88
C PRO A 1001 -27.91 18.41 8.53
N GLY A 1002 -27.02 17.41 8.50
CA GLY A 1002 -26.30 16.99 7.30
C GLY A 1002 -25.09 17.87 6.94
N VAL A 1003 -24.67 18.79 7.81
CA VAL A 1003 -23.50 19.67 7.56
C VAL A 1003 -22.21 18.88 7.31
N PHE A 1004 -22.07 17.70 7.93
CA PHE A 1004 -20.90 16.82 7.77
C PHE A 1004 -21.09 15.70 6.73
N GLY A 1005 -22.27 15.57 6.12
CA GLY A 1005 -22.59 14.51 5.16
C GLY A 1005 -22.83 13.13 5.79
N LYS A 1006 -22.95 12.08 4.95
CA LYS A 1006 -23.40 10.74 5.37
C LYS A 1006 -22.49 10.01 6.38
N GLY A 1007 -21.21 10.38 6.48
CA GLY A 1007 -20.24 9.74 7.38
C GLY A 1007 -20.13 10.39 8.77
N GLY A 1008 -20.76 11.55 8.99
CA GLY A 1008 -20.53 12.34 10.19
C GLY A 1008 -19.12 12.92 10.27
N ALA A 1009 -18.75 13.45 11.44
CA ALA A 1009 -17.44 14.07 11.69
C ALA A 1009 -16.87 13.71 13.08
N MET A 1010 -17.27 12.58 13.66
CA MET A 1010 -16.90 12.20 15.01
C MET A 1010 -15.43 11.75 15.08
N ALA A 1011 -15.01 10.83 14.22
CA ALA A 1011 -13.60 10.45 14.13
C ALA A 1011 -12.77 11.62 13.59
N LEU A 1012 -13.31 12.46 12.70
CA LEU A 1012 -12.65 13.69 12.27
C LEU A 1012 -12.33 14.64 13.45
N ALA A 1013 -13.27 14.84 14.38
CA ALA A 1013 -13.05 15.69 15.55
C ALA A 1013 -11.96 15.14 16.47
N TYR A 1014 -11.93 13.83 16.71
CA TYR A 1014 -10.85 13.19 17.49
C TYR A 1014 -9.51 13.18 16.74
N GLY A 1015 -9.51 13.12 15.40
CA GLY A 1015 -8.31 13.31 14.60
C GLY A 1015 -7.72 14.71 14.76
N ILE A 1016 -8.57 15.74 14.73
CA ILE A 1016 -8.15 17.14 14.98
C ILE A 1016 -7.66 17.30 16.44
N LEU A 1017 -8.33 16.68 17.41
CA LEU A 1017 -7.89 16.68 18.82
C LEU A 1017 -6.52 16.01 18.98
N ASN A 1018 -6.27 14.88 18.30
CA ASN A 1018 -4.98 14.20 18.28
C ASN A 1018 -3.89 15.05 17.62
N SER A 1019 -4.21 15.88 16.62
CA SER A 1019 -3.25 16.85 16.06
C SER A 1019 -2.74 17.84 17.10
N ALA A 1020 -3.61 18.28 18.03
CA ALA A 1020 -3.21 19.18 19.11
C ALA A 1020 -2.27 18.50 20.12
N PHE A 1021 -2.53 17.22 20.43
CA PHE A 1021 -1.60 16.42 21.23
C PHE A 1021 -0.27 16.21 20.52
N ALA A 1022 -0.30 15.92 19.22
CA ALA A 1022 0.89 15.74 18.40
C ALA A 1022 1.78 16.99 18.39
N ALA A 1023 1.17 18.16 18.17
CA ALA A 1023 1.88 19.42 18.24
C ALA A 1023 2.50 19.66 19.63
N GLY A 1024 1.78 19.32 20.70
CA GLY A 1024 2.29 19.46 22.07
C GLY A 1024 3.47 18.51 22.35
N SER A 1025 3.41 17.28 21.83
CA SER A 1025 4.46 16.27 21.98
C SER A 1025 5.73 16.58 21.19
N ILE A 1026 5.64 17.43 20.16
CA ILE A 1026 6.82 18.00 19.48
C ILE A 1026 7.39 19.14 20.32
N VAL A 1027 6.55 20.06 20.80
CA VAL A 1027 6.99 21.28 21.50
C VAL A 1027 7.55 20.98 22.88
N GLY A 1028 6.93 20.07 23.64
CA GLY A 1028 7.29 19.77 25.04
C GLY A 1028 8.73 19.34 25.23
N PRO A 1029 9.23 18.29 24.55
CA PRO A 1029 10.59 17.83 24.71
C PRO A 1029 11.64 18.88 24.38
N PHE A 1030 11.46 19.66 23.30
CA PHE A 1030 12.37 20.75 22.95
C PHE A 1030 12.32 21.90 23.96
N LEU A 1031 11.11 22.34 24.36
CA LEU A 1031 10.94 23.41 25.33
C LEU A 1031 11.62 23.05 26.66
N ALA A 1032 11.35 21.87 27.20
CA ALA A 1032 11.87 21.46 28.50
C ALA A 1032 13.36 21.08 28.44
N GLY A 1033 13.77 20.37 27.40
CA GLY A 1033 15.16 19.96 27.17
C GLY A 1033 16.09 21.17 27.08
N PHE A 1034 15.81 22.10 26.16
CA PHE A 1034 16.65 23.29 25.97
C PHE A 1034 16.66 24.21 27.18
N ILE A 1035 15.51 24.48 27.82
CA ILE A 1035 15.46 25.36 29.00
C ILE A 1035 16.23 24.74 30.17
N ARG A 1036 16.13 23.42 30.37
CA ARG A 1036 16.92 22.75 31.42
C ARG A 1036 18.41 22.87 31.14
N GLU A 1037 18.83 22.63 29.90
CA GLU A 1037 20.24 22.70 29.51
C GLU A 1037 20.80 24.12 29.66
N SER A 1038 20.06 25.14 29.21
CA SER A 1038 20.54 26.53 29.22
C SER A 1038 20.38 27.24 30.57
N ALA A 1039 19.31 26.94 31.31
CA ALA A 1039 18.86 27.73 32.46
C ALA A 1039 18.44 26.89 33.68
N GLY A 1040 18.61 25.57 33.63
CA GLY A 1040 18.42 24.65 34.75
C GLY A 1040 16.96 24.27 35.05
N TRP A 1041 16.81 23.23 35.88
CA TRP A 1041 15.53 22.65 36.31
C TRP A 1041 14.55 23.70 36.88
N GLY A 1042 15.04 24.59 37.74
CA GLY A 1042 14.19 25.60 38.38
C GLY A 1042 13.51 26.54 37.38
N THR A 1043 14.21 26.93 36.30
CA THR A 1043 13.65 27.80 35.26
C THR A 1043 12.63 27.07 34.41
N MET A 1044 12.92 25.81 34.03
CA MET A 1044 12.00 24.97 33.25
C MET A 1044 10.67 24.78 33.96
N THR A 1045 10.70 24.40 35.24
CA THR A 1045 9.47 24.19 36.03
C THR A 1045 8.66 25.48 36.20
N TRP A 1046 9.31 26.63 36.29
CA TRP A 1046 8.64 27.94 36.34
C TRP A 1046 7.92 28.27 35.02
N VAL A 1047 8.56 27.99 33.89
CA VAL A 1047 7.96 28.20 32.55
C VAL A 1047 6.72 27.31 32.35
N LEU A 1048 6.76 26.05 32.79
CA LEU A 1048 5.58 25.17 32.76
C LEU A 1048 4.44 25.68 33.66
N GLY A 1049 4.78 26.21 34.84
CA GLY A 1049 3.81 26.86 35.72
C GLY A 1049 3.15 28.08 35.06
N LEU A 1050 3.92 28.95 34.40
CA LEU A 1050 3.38 30.11 33.69
C LEU A 1050 2.48 29.69 32.52
N LEU A 1051 2.93 28.71 31.73
CA LEU A 1051 2.22 28.21 30.55
C LEU A 1051 0.84 27.65 30.90
N THR A 1052 0.78 26.83 31.97
CA THR A 1052 -0.49 26.28 32.47
C THR A 1052 -1.40 27.37 33.04
N GLY A 1053 -0.85 28.30 33.82
CA GLY A 1053 -1.62 29.40 34.42
C GLY A 1053 -2.29 30.33 33.40
N VAL A 1054 -1.54 30.76 32.38
CA VAL A 1054 -2.09 31.61 31.29
C VAL A 1054 -3.19 30.87 30.53
N SER A 1055 -3.01 29.58 30.32
CA SER A 1055 -3.93 28.74 29.55
C SER A 1055 -5.25 28.46 30.26
N ALA A 1056 -5.34 28.67 31.58
CA ALA A 1056 -6.60 28.49 32.32
C ALA A 1056 -7.65 29.57 31.99
N ILE A 1057 -7.21 30.75 31.57
CA ILE A 1057 -8.09 31.89 31.22
C ILE A 1057 -9.02 31.55 30.05
N PRO A 1058 -8.54 31.14 28.86
CA PRO A 1058 -9.42 30.78 27.75
C PRO A 1058 -10.32 29.58 28.07
N ILE A 1059 -9.84 28.60 28.85
CA ILE A 1059 -10.64 27.45 29.29
C ILE A 1059 -11.84 27.91 30.13
N LEU A 1060 -11.63 28.79 31.09
CA LEU A 1060 -12.70 29.33 31.92
C LEU A 1060 -13.75 30.10 31.11
N LEU A 1061 -13.29 30.86 30.11
CA LEU A 1061 -14.15 31.76 29.32
C LEU A 1061 -14.98 31.04 28.25
N PHE A 1062 -14.45 29.97 27.66
CA PHE A 1062 -15.00 29.37 26.44
C PHE A 1062 -15.31 27.86 26.50
N LEU A 1063 -14.77 27.09 27.46
CA LEU A 1063 -15.10 25.66 27.59
C LEU A 1063 -16.58 25.49 27.99
N GLY A 1064 -17.33 24.65 27.27
CA GLY A 1064 -18.78 24.54 27.43
C GLY A 1064 -19.55 25.76 26.92
N GLY A 1065 -18.95 26.61 26.07
CA GLY A 1065 -19.55 27.82 25.50
C GLY A 1065 -19.21 29.11 26.26
N ARG A 1066 -19.47 30.26 25.62
CA ARG A 1066 -19.15 31.59 26.17
C ARG A 1066 -19.86 31.81 27.51
N ILE A 1067 -19.08 32.14 28.55
CA ILE A 1067 -19.59 32.30 29.92
C ILE A 1067 -20.68 33.37 30.08
N TRP A 1068 -20.85 34.27 29.11
CA TRP A 1068 -21.84 35.36 29.16
C TRP A 1068 -23.10 35.12 28.31
N LYS A 1069 -23.25 33.95 27.66
CA LYS A 1069 -24.48 33.57 26.96
C LYS A 1069 -25.34 32.64 27.84
N PRO A 1070 -26.65 32.89 28.03
CA PRO A 1070 -27.52 31.97 28.74
C PRO A 1070 -27.63 30.63 27.99
N THR A 1071 -27.48 29.51 28.67
CA THR A 1071 -27.67 28.17 28.11
C THR A 1071 -29.16 27.98 27.76
N GLU A 1072 -29.52 27.97 26.48
CA GLU A 1072 -30.90 27.66 26.05
C GLU A 1072 -31.25 26.20 26.42
N ARG A 1073 -32.38 26.02 27.11
CA ARG A 1073 -32.95 24.71 27.45
C ARG A 1073 -33.46 24.04 26.17
N HIS A 1074 -32.77 23.02 25.67
CA HIS A 1074 -33.28 22.20 24.56
C HIS A 1074 -34.30 21.15 25.06
N ALA A 1075 -35.57 21.47 24.80
CA ALA A 1075 -36.70 20.61 24.43
C ALA A 1075 -36.62 19.08 24.72
N GLU A 1076 -37.12 18.68 25.90
CA GLU A 1076 -37.92 17.46 26.04
C GLU A 1076 -39.31 17.73 25.44
N SER A 1077 -39.52 17.39 24.17
CA SER A 1077 -40.82 16.93 23.63
C SER A 1077 -40.68 16.74 22.13
N GLN A 1078 -40.71 15.49 21.65
CA GLN A 1078 -41.65 15.07 20.59
C GLN A 1078 -41.56 13.57 20.32
N SER A 1079 -42.73 12.95 20.42
CA SER A 1079 -43.17 11.58 20.09
C SER A 1079 -42.84 10.44 21.04
N ALA A 1080 -43.94 9.85 21.50
CA ALA A 1080 -44.16 8.79 22.47
C ALA A 1080 -43.68 7.40 22.03
#